data_AF-A0A8C3U7H6-F1
#
_entry.id   AF-A0A8C3U7H6-F1
#
_cell.length_a   1.000
_cell.length_b   1.000
_cell.length_c   1.000
_cell.angle_alpha   90.00
_cell.angle_beta   90.00
_cell.angle_gamma   90.00
#
_symmetry.space_group_name_H-M   'P 1'
#
loop_
_entity.id
_entity.type
_entity.pdbx_description
1 polymer ?
#
loop_
_entity_poly.entity_id
_entity_poly.type
_entity_poly.pdbx_seq_one_letter_code
_entity_poly.pdbx_strand_id
1 'polypeptide(L)'
;MSLLRLRAVLRGPGGLRGPGERQRGPGGDTEASGGHGGTGGDTRRPGHGPSVSCVNPEHDAGTSRVRTGQSLLLCLVSHHLSLFSIVLKARAKQLQGSNVPQVTVNKVELDALDNDKYQEAVDPGPKQKQPRAQGDGLARSSTWAKKLQREMYIQQLKMKQEFPSAASQLALESQAKLDVKAEAKAKAETMKSPNIPKMKTTTAWNQSSGSPHSKPRVVEAKESAELKRPQRMPKDKSNQQVLQQTIQCNLECFLFLQQPEEAERYLLLCQSSPVKRKVLDVGAYNIVMRSWARKVLSHGCSGSQQGAFCPELYHKPLEGKLGEWAQLLFLLLLALTASFPLQETMVSYPKLDFSVKELQERFQQQLEMELKNTITIESVEAAKPLTPQAVKARELLGTLRSQWHSAILQALRNSKRSMARPKRLSKYSVLLPYLCLLPDEEYVDIMLQVGILNDLSPQGESLAVLARELGSKVYDRYIIQRKLRSCQLEKVQKIYENYIELMAKDSQVGQYLPREYWEKLVAEAGFGPSLNLKSCSWPCVLLMRLGMHMLELMVKAIKVPRNILNRRLESKPIPVLYHVYSFYSNWQVGLIKPHPIYSQIVSNAAETTLTFNSSAMPMLCPPVPWTSPNFGAFVLNDTKLMRFMDDSTHHQLLLDQCPLVNLHPVLDALNQLGNCAWKINQPVLDIIISIFNDKGDEKLDIPPPLSEAPKPPTAPSNSSTWSKSFKHELFLCKKKTAEMHSLRMDALYKLSIANYVRDKVFWFPHNMDFRGRTYPCPPYFNHLGNDVTRAILLFAEGRPLGPRGLDWLKIHLINLTGLKKKNALQERLEYANEIMEDILDSADHPLTGRKWWMDTDEPWQALACCMEIAKASRSPDPAAYISHFPVHQDGSCNGLQHYAALGRDLSGAASVNLVPSGLPQDVYSAVAQQVEEFRKKDAERGLKIAQVLQGFISRKVVKQTVMTVVYGVTRYGGRLQIEKRLKEIDEFPEEYLWEASHYLVKQVFNSIKEMFSATRDIQNWLTESAKLIAQSGRTVEWVTPLGLPIIQPYYRSRSTVVSVQSPLCPTLSCRKPDTVKQKNAFPPNFIHSLDSTHMMLTALHCLRKGLTFVSVHDCYWTHALTVDVMNQVCRQQFVALHSEKILQDLSEFMLQKYCRYSWPVDIPPYLPEVMSRSSQVLSSAWGLLWREQVMDSTYFFS
;
A
#
# COMPACT_ATOMS: atom_id res chain seq x y z
N MET A 1 27.51 11.18 13.61
CA MET A 1 28.50 11.68 14.61
C MET A 1 28.35 11.06 16.02
N SER A 2 27.74 9.87 16.16
CA SER A 2 27.57 9.17 17.45
C SER A 2 28.38 7.86 17.54
N LEU A 3 29.41 7.71 16.70
CA LEU A 3 30.29 6.54 16.62
C LEU A 3 31.74 6.81 17.10
N LEU A 4 32.01 7.99 17.65
CA LEU A 4 33.34 8.41 18.11
C LEU A 4 33.46 8.68 19.63
N ARG A 5 32.43 8.39 20.43
CA ARG A 5 32.47 8.52 21.90
C ARG A 5 32.48 7.20 22.67
N LEU A 6 32.74 6.06 22.01
CA LEU A 6 32.82 4.74 22.66
C LEU A 6 34.21 4.08 22.58
N ARG A 7 35.28 4.89 22.43
CA ARG A 7 36.66 4.39 22.30
C ARG A 7 37.68 4.97 23.30
N ALA A 8 37.24 5.54 24.43
CA ALA A 8 38.13 6.21 25.38
C ALA A 8 38.01 5.76 26.86
N VAL A 9 37.54 4.54 27.14
CA VAL A 9 37.51 3.98 28.52
C VAL A 9 38.24 2.62 28.65
N LEU A 10 38.89 2.14 27.59
CA LEU A 10 39.70 0.89 27.63
C LEU A 10 41.19 1.14 27.45
N ARG A 11 41.78 2.03 28.27
CA ARG A 11 43.22 2.09 28.50
C ARG A 11 43.51 2.33 29.99
N GLY A 12 43.52 1.24 30.75
CA GLY A 12 44.24 1.17 32.02
C GLY A 12 45.73 0.88 31.76
N PRO A 13 46.64 1.31 32.65
CA PRO A 13 48.07 1.38 32.37
C PRO A 13 48.75 0.01 32.38
N GLY A 14 49.76 -0.13 31.52
CA GLY A 14 50.57 -1.33 31.43
C GLY A 14 51.55 -1.48 32.60
N GLY A 15 51.59 -2.71 33.12
CA GLY A 15 52.80 -3.52 33.17
C GLY A 15 53.81 -3.23 34.26
N LEU A 16 53.94 -4.16 35.21
CA LEU A 16 55.21 -4.51 35.85
C LEU A 16 55.19 -5.98 36.33
N ARG A 17 56.20 -6.74 35.86
CA ARG A 17 56.83 -7.97 36.41
C ARG A 17 56.08 -9.32 36.34
N GLY A 18 56.66 -10.27 35.57
CA GLY A 18 56.52 -11.73 35.78
C GLY A 18 57.59 -12.26 36.73
N PRO A 19 58.08 -13.51 36.59
CA PRO A 19 57.41 -14.81 36.35
C PRO A 19 57.80 -15.88 37.42
N GLY A 20 57.27 -17.10 37.33
CA GLY A 20 57.71 -18.29 38.09
C GLY A 20 56.64 -18.88 39.01
N GLU A 21 56.60 -20.15 39.39
CA GLU A 21 57.24 -21.41 38.99
C GLU A 21 56.41 -22.50 39.71
N ARG A 22 56.38 -23.72 39.16
CA ARG A 22 56.27 -25.04 39.82
C ARG A 22 55.05 -25.44 40.70
N GLN A 23 54.40 -26.51 40.23
CA GLN A 23 54.08 -27.79 40.91
C GLN A 23 53.96 -27.85 42.45
N ARG A 24 52.81 -28.39 42.91
CA ARG A 24 52.58 -29.62 43.73
C ARG A 24 51.37 -29.41 44.65
N GLY A 25 50.45 -30.40 44.69
CA GLY A 25 49.42 -30.54 45.75
C GLY A 25 50.04 -31.01 47.07
N PRO A 26 49.34 -31.75 47.97
CA PRO A 26 47.92 -32.17 48.00
C PRO A 26 47.29 -32.08 49.43
N GLY A 27 46.11 -32.70 49.63
CA GLY A 27 45.52 -33.10 50.94
C GLY A 27 44.51 -32.10 51.51
N GLY A 28 43.23 -32.45 51.76
CA GLY A 28 42.73 -33.37 52.81
C GLY A 28 42.32 -32.49 54.03
N ASP A 29 41.25 -32.65 54.80
CA ASP A 29 40.27 -33.71 55.05
C ASP A 29 39.18 -33.14 56.01
N THR A 30 38.07 -33.89 56.17
CA THR A 30 37.28 -34.11 57.42
C THR A 30 36.47 -32.96 58.06
N GLU A 31 35.13 -33.10 58.14
CA GLU A 31 34.31 -33.61 59.29
C GLU A 31 34.18 -32.58 60.44
N ALA A 32 33.11 -32.43 61.23
CA ALA A 32 31.75 -32.99 61.33
C ALA A 32 30.99 -32.20 62.44
N SER A 33 29.72 -32.58 62.64
CA SER A 33 28.89 -32.43 63.85
C SER A 33 28.21 -31.07 64.14
N GLY A 34 26.97 -30.97 64.64
CA GLY A 34 25.96 -31.97 65.04
C GLY A 34 24.90 -31.39 66.00
N GLY A 35 23.69 -31.98 66.01
CA GLY A 35 22.72 -32.03 67.13
C GLY A 35 21.65 -30.92 67.25
N HIS A 36 20.41 -31.14 67.72
CA HIS A 36 19.70 -32.34 68.20
C HIS A 36 18.22 -32.04 68.55
N GLY A 37 17.38 -33.10 68.59
CA GLY A 37 16.12 -33.27 69.37
C GLY A 37 14.78 -32.96 68.66
N GLY A 38 13.71 -33.79 68.68
CA GLY A 38 13.45 -35.12 69.26
C GLY A 38 11.95 -35.51 69.15
N THR A 39 11.68 -36.82 68.96
CA THR A 39 10.56 -37.70 69.44
C THR A 39 9.07 -37.31 69.21
N GLY A 40 8.11 -38.18 68.87
CA GLY A 40 8.01 -39.63 68.65
C GLY A 40 6.54 -40.13 68.68
N GLY A 41 6.27 -41.30 68.04
CA GLY A 41 5.17 -42.27 68.27
C GLY A 41 3.80 -42.03 67.60
N ASP A 42 2.95 -43.01 67.25
CA ASP A 42 2.94 -44.49 67.19
C ASP A 42 1.48 -44.85 66.73
N THR A 43 1.13 -45.72 65.76
CA THR A 43 0.90 -47.17 65.93
C THR A 43 -0.04 -47.73 64.80
N ARG A 44 0.08 -49.05 64.55
CA ARG A 44 -0.89 -50.05 64.01
C ARG A 44 -1.00 -50.34 62.49
N ARG A 45 -0.29 -51.41 62.09
CA ARG A 45 -0.73 -52.48 61.13
C ARG A 45 -1.59 -53.54 61.91
N PRO A 46 -1.86 -54.81 61.46
CA PRO A 46 -1.81 -55.50 60.14
C PRO A 46 -2.99 -56.50 59.84
N GLY A 47 -3.07 -57.00 58.58
CA GLY A 47 -3.47 -58.38 58.18
C GLY A 47 -4.94 -58.83 58.37
N HIS A 48 -5.46 -59.94 57.79
CA HIS A 48 -5.12 -60.80 56.66
C HIS A 48 -6.30 -61.82 56.51
N GLY A 49 -6.84 -62.02 55.29
CA GLY A 49 -7.58 -63.22 54.82
C GLY A 49 -9.07 -63.39 55.20
N PRO A 50 -9.86 -64.29 54.55
CA PRO A 50 -9.54 -65.19 53.42
C PRO A 50 -10.61 -65.27 52.27
N SER A 51 -10.27 -66.08 51.25
CA SER A 51 -11.13 -67.02 50.48
C SER A 51 -12.19 -66.57 49.43
N VAL A 52 -11.97 -67.10 48.20
CA VAL A 52 -12.92 -67.73 47.23
C VAL A 52 -13.78 -66.74 46.41
N SER A 53 -13.90 -66.78 45.07
CA SER A 53 -13.94 -67.88 44.09
C SER A 53 -13.48 -67.46 42.67
N CYS A 54 -12.95 -68.42 41.92
CA CYS A 54 -12.62 -68.40 40.49
C CYS A 54 -13.81 -68.13 39.55
N VAL A 55 -13.58 -67.50 38.37
CA VAL A 55 -13.95 -67.95 37.00
C VAL A 55 -13.29 -67.02 35.94
N ASN A 56 -12.39 -67.60 35.11
CA ASN A 56 -12.04 -67.37 33.69
C ASN A 56 -11.66 -65.99 33.08
N PRO A 57 -10.88 -65.98 31.98
CA PRO A 57 -9.65 -65.19 31.91
C PRO A 57 -9.74 -63.99 30.97
N GLU A 58 -9.07 -62.89 31.32
CA GLU A 58 -8.50 -61.92 30.40
C GLU A 58 -7.61 -60.93 31.18
N HIS A 59 -6.50 -60.53 30.54
CA HIS A 59 -5.53 -59.51 30.93
C HIS A 59 -4.62 -59.74 32.15
N ASP A 60 -3.32 -59.62 31.88
CA ASP A 60 -2.32 -59.29 32.89
C ASP A 60 -1.34 -58.23 32.32
N ALA A 61 -1.10 -57.17 33.09
CA ALA A 61 -0.20 -56.07 32.79
C ALA A 61 0.35 -55.51 34.11
N GLY A 62 1.69 -55.36 34.26
CA GLY A 62 2.18 -54.63 35.43
C GLY A 62 3.65 -54.66 35.83
N THR A 63 4.63 -54.61 34.91
CA THR A 63 6.01 -54.16 35.26
C THR A 63 6.81 -53.79 33.99
N SER A 64 6.98 -52.50 33.70
CA SER A 64 8.19 -51.87 33.09
C SER A 64 7.89 -50.44 32.65
N ARG A 65 8.46 -49.43 33.31
CA ARG A 65 8.24 -48.00 32.96
C ARG A 65 9.52 -47.18 33.02
N VAL A 66 10.57 -47.63 32.30
CA VAL A 66 11.75 -46.80 31.94
C VAL A 66 12.25 -47.08 30.50
N ARG A 67 11.60 -47.96 29.71
CA ARG A 67 12.07 -48.33 28.35
C ARG A 67 11.19 -47.91 27.17
N THR A 68 10.10 -47.17 27.38
CA THR A 68 9.19 -46.76 26.29
C THR A 68 9.58 -45.45 25.60
N GLY A 69 10.39 -44.59 26.21
CA GLY A 69 10.94 -43.38 25.54
C GLY A 69 12.04 -43.69 24.52
N GLN A 70 12.91 -44.68 24.80
CA GLN A 70 13.94 -45.11 23.85
C GLN A 70 13.37 -45.95 22.70
N SER A 71 12.30 -46.71 22.91
CA SER A 71 11.66 -47.50 21.85
C SER A 71 10.91 -46.61 20.84
N LEU A 72 10.25 -45.53 21.28
CA LEU A 72 9.66 -44.53 20.38
C LEU A 72 10.74 -43.78 19.57
N LEU A 73 11.88 -43.46 20.18
CA LEU A 73 13.03 -42.87 19.50
C LEU A 73 13.69 -43.84 18.50
N LEU A 74 13.77 -45.13 18.82
CA LEU A 74 14.33 -46.17 17.94
C LEU A 74 13.37 -46.56 16.80
N CYS A 75 12.06 -46.47 17.01
CA CYS A 75 11.06 -46.66 15.95
C CYS A 75 10.98 -45.43 15.01
N LEU A 76 11.13 -44.22 15.57
CA LEU A 76 11.37 -42.98 14.82
C LEU A 76 12.62 -43.07 13.92
N VAL A 77 13.63 -43.83 14.34
CA VAL A 77 14.91 -43.94 13.63
C VAL A 77 14.90 -45.02 12.55
N SER A 78 14.22 -46.16 12.72
CA SER A 78 14.41 -47.29 11.79
C SER A 78 13.75 -47.16 10.40
N HIS A 79 12.65 -46.40 10.25
CA HIS A 79 12.00 -46.18 8.93
C HIS A 79 12.35 -44.82 8.28
N HIS A 80 12.89 -43.85 9.04
CA HIS A 80 13.17 -42.49 8.56
C HIS A 80 14.66 -42.17 8.36
N LEU A 81 15.57 -43.12 8.64
CA LEU A 81 17.01 -42.99 8.39
C LEU A 81 17.37 -42.72 6.91
N SER A 82 16.56 -43.18 5.95
CA SER A 82 16.82 -42.90 4.52
C SER A 82 16.61 -41.42 4.19
N LEU A 83 15.55 -40.81 4.73
CA LEU A 83 15.22 -39.40 4.51
C LEU A 83 16.20 -38.48 5.26
N PHE A 84 16.53 -38.82 6.51
CA PHE A 84 17.52 -38.10 7.31
C PHE A 84 18.92 -38.18 6.67
N SER A 85 19.29 -39.34 6.11
CA SER A 85 20.54 -39.55 5.37
C SER A 85 20.57 -38.78 4.04
N ILE A 86 19.47 -38.74 3.28
CA ILE A 86 19.37 -37.96 2.02
C ILE A 86 19.46 -36.45 2.30
N VAL A 87 18.80 -35.96 3.35
CA VAL A 87 18.82 -34.54 3.74
C VAL A 87 20.19 -34.14 4.30
N LEU A 88 20.82 -34.96 5.13
CA LEU A 88 22.19 -34.72 5.63
C LEU A 88 23.24 -34.79 4.51
N LYS A 89 23.12 -35.72 3.55
CA LYS A 89 24.01 -35.80 2.38
C LYS A 89 23.85 -34.59 1.44
N ALA A 90 22.63 -34.10 1.27
CA ALA A 90 22.37 -32.87 0.52
C ALA A 90 22.95 -31.64 1.24
N ARG A 91 22.84 -31.59 2.58
CA ARG A 91 23.39 -30.51 3.42
C ARG A 91 24.93 -30.49 3.43
N ALA A 92 25.57 -31.66 3.51
CA ALA A 92 27.03 -31.79 3.45
C ALA A 92 27.58 -31.30 2.10
N LYS A 93 26.93 -31.65 0.98
CA LYS A 93 27.31 -31.16 -0.36
C LYS A 93 27.13 -29.65 -0.54
N GLN A 94 26.15 -29.03 0.12
CA GLN A 94 25.89 -27.60 0.01
C GLN A 94 26.89 -26.77 0.83
N LEU A 95 27.28 -27.22 2.03
CA LEU A 95 28.25 -26.54 2.88
C LEU A 95 29.67 -26.58 2.30
N GLN A 96 30.02 -27.64 1.56
CA GLN A 96 31.33 -27.78 0.89
C GLN A 96 31.51 -26.82 -0.31
N GLY A 97 30.45 -26.23 -0.86
CA GLY A 97 30.52 -25.31 -2.01
C GLY A 97 30.69 -23.83 -1.68
N SER A 98 30.86 -23.46 -0.40
CA SER A 98 30.71 -22.07 0.07
C SER A 98 32.01 -21.35 0.47
N ASN A 99 33.20 -21.97 0.36
CA ASN A 99 34.48 -21.33 0.72
C ASN A 99 35.35 -20.99 -0.51
N VAL A 100 35.84 -19.74 -0.48
CA VAL A 100 36.67 -18.91 -1.39
C VAL A 100 37.67 -19.64 -2.30
N PRO A 101 37.88 -19.19 -3.57
CA PRO A 101 38.92 -19.74 -4.45
C PRO A 101 40.30 -19.08 -4.19
N GLN A 102 41.33 -19.90 -4.00
CA GLN A 102 42.73 -19.50 -4.18
C GLN A 102 43.07 -19.47 -5.68
N VAL A 103 43.82 -18.44 -6.05
CA VAL A 103 44.38 -18.19 -7.37
C VAL A 103 45.56 -19.12 -7.62
N THR A 104 45.59 -19.78 -8.78
CA THR A 104 46.83 -20.23 -9.42
C THR A 104 46.76 -20.01 -10.92
N VAL A 105 47.81 -19.35 -11.42
CA VAL A 105 48.08 -19.05 -12.82
C VAL A 105 48.94 -20.16 -13.41
N ASN A 106 48.65 -20.62 -14.63
CA ASN A 106 49.59 -20.99 -15.71
C ASN A 106 48.77 -21.36 -16.96
N LYS A 107 48.93 -20.68 -18.11
CA LYS A 107 49.97 -20.74 -19.16
C LYS A 107 49.75 -21.91 -20.15
N VAL A 108 49.17 -21.52 -21.29
CA VAL A 108 49.23 -22.00 -22.69
C VAL A 108 49.85 -23.37 -22.98
N GLU A 109 49.11 -24.19 -23.74
CA GLU A 109 49.66 -25.03 -24.82
C GLU A 109 48.63 -25.19 -25.96
N LEU A 110 49.16 -25.17 -27.18
CA LEU A 110 48.53 -25.21 -28.50
C LEU A 110 48.64 -26.63 -29.09
N ASP A 111 47.97 -26.83 -30.24
CA ASP A 111 47.99 -27.97 -31.19
C ASP A 111 46.96 -29.08 -30.97
N ALA A 112 46.39 -29.73 -32.01
CA ALA A 112 46.21 -29.50 -33.44
C ALA A 112 45.31 -30.65 -33.97
N LEU A 113 44.52 -30.41 -35.03
CA LEU A 113 43.93 -31.40 -35.98
C LEU A 113 42.95 -32.44 -35.36
N ASP A 114 41.93 -32.98 -36.03
CA ASP A 114 41.60 -33.09 -37.44
C ASP A 114 40.09 -33.34 -37.61
N ASN A 115 39.59 -33.09 -38.82
CA ASN A 115 38.25 -33.45 -39.28
C ASN A 115 38.07 -34.97 -39.35
N ASP A 116 36.87 -35.49 -39.07
CA ASP A 116 36.03 -36.13 -40.11
C ASP A 116 34.85 -36.96 -39.55
N LYS A 117 33.73 -36.85 -40.29
CA LYS A 117 32.77 -37.89 -40.69
C LYS A 117 31.27 -37.78 -40.30
N TYR A 118 30.48 -37.91 -41.37
CA TYR A 118 29.06 -38.27 -41.56
C TYR A 118 28.02 -37.15 -41.36
N GLN A 119 27.55 -36.41 -42.39
CA GLN A 119 26.74 -36.76 -43.61
C GLN A 119 25.47 -37.58 -43.29
N GLU A 120 24.26 -37.02 -43.39
CA GLU A 120 23.43 -36.66 -44.58
C GLU A 120 22.53 -37.81 -45.07
N ALA A 121 21.22 -37.53 -45.16
CA ALA A 121 20.29 -38.01 -46.20
C ALA A 121 18.87 -37.45 -45.91
N VAL A 122 17.98 -37.08 -46.84
CA VAL A 122 17.94 -37.02 -48.31
C VAL A 122 16.63 -36.24 -48.67
N ASP A 123 16.70 -35.36 -49.68
CA ASP A 123 15.62 -34.66 -50.43
C ASP A 123 14.92 -35.66 -51.42
N PRO A 124 13.81 -35.45 -52.19
CA PRO A 124 13.50 -34.25 -52.99
C PRO A 124 11.99 -33.89 -53.21
N GLY A 125 11.73 -32.74 -53.83
CA GLY A 125 10.40 -32.23 -54.29
C GLY A 125 9.79 -32.98 -55.51
N PRO A 126 9.18 -32.33 -56.53
CA PRO A 126 8.55 -30.99 -56.66
C PRO A 126 7.22 -30.99 -57.51
N LYS A 127 6.70 -29.77 -57.84
CA LYS A 127 5.74 -29.40 -58.95
C LYS A 127 4.23 -29.68 -58.67
N GLN A 128 3.23 -28.91 -59.14
CA GLN A 128 3.10 -27.98 -60.27
C GLN A 128 1.85 -27.04 -60.11
N LYS A 129 1.69 -26.12 -61.07
CA LYS A 129 0.90 -24.87 -61.12
C LYS A 129 -0.61 -25.01 -61.50
N GLN A 130 -1.44 -24.10 -60.93
CA GLN A 130 -2.52 -23.21 -61.49
C GLN A 130 -3.51 -23.68 -62.59
N PRO A 131 -4.78 -23.18 -62.66
CA PRO A 131 -5.08 -21.77 -63.04
C PRO A 131 -6.33 -21.08 -62.41
N ARG A 132 -6.49 -19.80 -62.81
CA ARG A 132 -7.42 -18.71 -62.38
C ARG A 132 -8.91 -18.89 -62.77
N ALA A 133 -9.81 -18.19 -62.06
CA ALA A 133 -10.79 -17.21 -62.61
C ALA A 133 -11.53 -16.40 -61.51
N GLN A 134 -11.95 -15.17 -61.87
CA GLN A 134 -12.46 -14.05 -61.05
C GLN A 134 -14.00 -14.02 -60.87
N GLY A 135 -14.50 -13.22 -59.92
CA GLY A 135 -15.87 -12.67 -59.91
C GLY A 135 -16.26 -11.95 -58.60
N ASP A 136 -16.58 -10.66 -58.68
CA ASP A 136 -16.67 -9.60 -57.64
C ASP A 136 -17.89 -9.58 -56.69
N GLY A 137 -17.75 -8.83 -55.58
CA GLY A 137 -18.86 -8.28 -54.77
C GLY A 137 -18.43 -7.52 -53.50
N LEU A 138 -18.33 -6.18 -53.58
CA LEU A 138 -17.88 -5.22 -52.54
C LEU A 138 -18.91 -4.86 -51.43
N ALA A 139 -18.40 -4.52 -50.23
CA ALA A 139 -18.82 -3.33 -49.46
C ALA A 139 -17.69 -2.77 -48.57
N ARG A 140 -17.50 -1.45 -48.59
CA ARG A 140 -16.28 -0.68 -48.22
C ARG A 140 -16.17 -0.31 -46.74
N SER A 141 -14.95 -0.37 -46.20
CA SER A 141 -14.55 0.20 -44.90
C SER A 141 -14.35 1.73 -44.99
N SER A 142 -14.83 2.47 -44.00
CA SER A 142 -14.84 3.94 -44.00
C SER A 142 -13.46 4.60 -44.10
N THR A 143 -13.39 5.60 -44.98
CA THR A 143 -12.24 6.43 -45.36
C THR A 143 -11.74 7.38 -44.25
N TRP A 144 -12.45 7.45 -43.12
CA TRP A 144 -12.16 8.38 -42.02
C TRP A 144 -10.98 7.93 -41.14
N ALA A 145 -10.85 6.63 -40.86
CA ALA A 145 -9.76 6.10 -40.05
C ALA A 145 -8.39 6.24 -40.74
N LYS A 146 -8.35 6.08 -42.08
CA LYS A 146 -7.14 6.31 -42.88
C LYS A 146 -6.80 7.79 -42.98
N LYS A 147 -7.79 8.70 -43.01
CA LYS A 147 -7.57 10.14 -42.98
C LYS A 147 -7.00 10.60 -41.63
N LEU A 148 -7.55 10.11 -40.52
CA LEU A 148 -7.07 10.41 -39.17
C LEU A 148 -5.65 9.88 -38.92
N GLN A 149 -5.33 8.67 -39.38
CA GLN A 149 -3.96 8.15 -39.31
C GLN A 149 -2.98 8.94 -40.18
N ARG A 150 -3.40 9.42 -41.35
CA ARG A 150 -2.56 10.26 -42.22
C ARG A 150 -2.36 11.65 -41.62
N GLU A 151 -3.38 12.24 -41.01
CA GLU A 151 -3.31 13.53 -40.32
C GLU A 151 -2.45 13.45 -39.04
N MET A 152 -2.57 12.38 -38.25
CA MET A 152 -1.69 12.13 -37.09
C MET A 152 -0.25 11.88 -37.51
N TYR A 153 -0.01 11.20 -38.64
CA TYR A 153 1.33 10.98 -39.18
C TYR A 153 1.93 12.28 -39.74
N ILE A 154 1.13 13.13 -40.39
CA ILE A 154 1.53 14.47 -40.84
C ILE A 154 1.78 15.40 -39.64
N GLN A 155 1.00 15.31 -38.55
CA GLN A 155 1.26 16.03 -37.29
C GLN A 155 2.52 15.52 -36.57
N GLN A 156 2.82 14.22 -36.61
CA GLN A 156 4.09 13.67 -36.11
C GLN A 156 5.29 14.09 -36.95
N LEU A 157 5.12 14.26 -38.27
CA LEU A 157 6.15 14.78 -39.15
C LEU A 157 6.34 16.31 -38.97
N LYS A 158 5.26 17.07 -38.76
CA LYS A 158 5.33 18.50 -38.40
C LYS A 158 5.97 18.72 -37.04
N MET A 159 5.64 17.91 -36.02
CA MET A 159 6.33 17.96 -34.71
C MET A 159 7.80 17.51 -34.77
N LYS A 160 8.20 16.73 -35.78
CA LYS A 160 9.61 16.37 -36.03
C LYS A 160 10.35 17.40 -36.90
N GLN A 161 9.66 18.26 -37.63
CA GLN A 161 10.23 19.35 -38.42
C GLN A 161 10.20 20.72 -37.69
N GLU A 162 9.42 20.87 -36.63
CA GLU A 162 9.43 22.04 -35.73
C GLU A 162 10.22 21.74 -34.43
N PHE A 163 11.45 21.28 -34.60
CA PHE A 163 12.57 21.53 -33.67
C PHE A 163 13.89 21.38 -34.44
N PRO A 164 14.43 22.50 -34.95
CA PRO A 164 15.86 22.71 -34.84
C PRO A 164 16.14 24.16 -34.41
N SER A 165 16.20 24.42 -33.11
CA SER A 165 16.75 25.69 -32.59
C SER A 165 16.89 25.66 -31.07
N ALA A 166 17.84 24.86 -30.57
CA ALA A 166 18.40 25.01 -29.21
C ALA A 166 19.73 24.24 -29.03
N ALA A 167 20.20 23.50 -30.03
CA ALA A 167 21.51 22.83 -30.02
C ALA A 167 22.55 23.50 -30.94
N SER A 168 22.19 24.56 -31.67
CA SER A 168 23.12 25.32 -32.54
C SER A 168 23.47 26.72 -32.02
N GLN A 169 22.93 27.15 -30.87
CA GLN A 169 23.29 28.42 -30.21
C GLN A 169 24.27 28.26 -29.04
N LEU A 170 24.46 27.06 -28.48
CA LEU A 170 25.48 26.79 -27.45
C LEU A 170 26.85 26.38 -28.02
N ALA A 171 26.96 26.21 -29.35
CA ALA A 171 28.24 26.00 -30.04
C ALA A 171 28.80 27.26 -30.71
N LEU A 172 28.00 28.34 -30.80
CA LEU A 172 28.44 29.64 -31.33
C LEU A 172 28.93 30.62 -30.25
N GLU A 173 28.56 30.43 -28.98
CA GLU A 173 29.04 31.25 -27.85
C GLU A 173 30.32 30.71 -27.19
N SER A 174 30.76 29.49 -27.52
CA SER A 174 32.05 28.93 -27.10
C SER A 174 33.20 29.22 -28.08
N GLN A 175 32.90 29.66 -29.30
CA GLN A 175 33.91 30.10 -30.27
C GLN A 175 34.12 31.62 -30.25
N ALA A 176 33.12 32.41 -29.85
CA ALA A 176 33.19 33.88 -29.77
C ALA A 176 33.86 34.43 -28.48
N LYS A 177 34.33 33.57 -27.57
CA LYS A 177 35.17 33.95 -26.41
C LYS A 177 36.66 33.63 -26.58
N LEU A 178 37.07 33.12 -27.74
CA LEU A 178 38.46 32.86 -28.08
C LEU A 178 39.07 33.91 -29.06
N ASP A 179 38.25 34.78 -29.65
CA ASP A 179 38.69 35.81 -30.61
C ASP A 179 38.65 37.27 -30.09
N VAL A 180 38.64 37.47 -28.77
CA VAL A 180 38.90 38.81 -28.15
C VAL A 180 40.32 38.88 -27.54
N LYS A 181 41.21 37.97 -27.92
CA LYS A 181 42.59 37.94 -27.42
C LYS A 181 43.62 37.75 -28.53
N ALA A 182 43.45 38.43 -29.66
CA ALA A 182 44.51 38.53 -30.67
C ALA A 182 44.39 39.75 -31.61
N GLU A 183 43.82 40.87 -31.18
CA GLU A 183 44.12 42.19 -31.79
C GLU A 183 45.20 42.89 -30.96
N ALA A 184 46.44 42.44 -31.13
CA ALA A 184 47.66 43.17 -30.82
C ALA A 184 48.88 42.53 -31.53
N LYS A 185 48.97 42.72 -32.86
CA LYS A 185 50.18 42.73 -33.73
C LYS A 185 49.75 42.48 -35.18
N ALA A 186 49.48 43.51 -35.97
CA ALA A 186 50.47 44.22 -36.81
C ALA A 186 50.89 43.48 -38.10
N LYS A 187 50.42 44.08 -39.22
CA LYS A 187 51.15 44.45 -40.45
C LYS A 187 51.66 43.38 -41.45
N ALA A 188 51.43 43.75 -42.73
CA ALA A 188 52.16 43.42 -43.97
C ALA A 188 51.79 42.06 -44.63
N GLU A 189 51.68 41.86 -45.95
CA GLU A 189 51.83 42.72 -47.13
C GLU A 189 51.40 41.92 -48.41
N THR A 190 50.86 42.64 -49.40
CA THR A 190 50.98 42.51 -50.88
C THR A 190 50.75 41.20 -51.70
N MET A 191 49.71 41.30 -52.56
CA MET A 191 49.72 41.22 -54.05
C MET A 191 49.89 39.92 -54.86
N LYS A 192 48.92 39.78 -55.80
CA LYS A 192 49.00 39.47 -57.24
C LYS A 192 48.83 38.01 -57.77
N SER A 193 47.71 37.84 -58.49
CA SER A 193 47.49 36.99 -59.70
C SER A 193 48.41 37.44 -60.87
N PRO A 194 48.38 36.91 -62.14
CA PRO A 194 47.36 36.06 -62.82
C PRO A 194 47.82 35.06 -63.94
N ASN A 195 46.82 34.44 -64.61
CA ASN A 195 46.73 33.92 -66.01
C ASN A 195 47.41 32.57 -66.41
N ILE A 196 46.73 31.51 -66.92
CA ILE A 196 45.88 31.27 -68.15
C ILE A 196 46.73 31.05 -69.45
N PRO A 197 46.42 30.16 -70.45
CA PRO A 197 45.71 28.85 -70.51
C PRO A 197 46.21 27.87 -71.65
N LYS A 198 45.34 26.88 -71.99
CA LYS A 198 45.13 26.08 -73.25
C LYS A 198 45.65 24.64 -73.23
N MET A 199 45.08 23.62 -73.89
CA MET A 199 43.75 23.20 -74.43
C MET A 199 44.07 22.09 -75.47
N LYS A 200 43.16 21.10 -75.66
CA LYS A 200 42.89 20.19 -76.83
C LYS A 200 42.71 18.73 -76.34
N THR A 201 41.77 17.87 -76.79
CA THR A 201 40.77 17.90 -77.89
C THR A 201 39.76 16.70 -77.78
N THR A 202 38.56 16.89 -78.36
CA THR A 202 37.73 15.98 -79.23
C THR A 202 36.86 14.78 -78.73
N THR A 203 35.53 14.93 -78.97
CA THR A 203 34.47 14.04 -79.62
C THR A 203 34.23 12.58 -79.17
N ALA A 204 33.05 11.92 -79.26
CA ALA A 204 31.64 12.21 -79.61
C ALA A 204 30.72 10.95 -79.36
N TRP A 205 29.43 11.18 -79.08
CA TRP A 205 28.18 10.51 -79.57
C TRP A 205 27.70 9.05 -79.24
N ASN A 206 26.46 8.99 -78.70
CA ASN A 206 25.24 8.20 -79.00
C ASN A 206 25.01 6.70 -78.66
N GLN A 207 23.69 6.38 -78.63
CA GLN A 207 22.91 5.41 -77.81
C GLN A 207 22.80 3.94 -78.30
N SER A 208 22.59 3.03 -77.31
CA SER A 208 21.54 1.97 -77.21
C SER A 208 21.99 0.50 -76.96
N SER A 209 21.22 -0.17 -76.08
CA SER A 209 21.07 -1.63 -75.81
C SER A 209 22.12 -2.41 -74.97
N GLY A 210 21.61 -3.24 -74.03
CA GLY A 210 22.16 -4.56 -73.66
C GLY A 210 23.14 -4.74 -72.48
N SER A 211 22.61 -5.00 -71.26
CA SER A 211 23.08 -5.96 -70.20
C SER A 211 24.58 -5.99 -69.77
N PRO A 212 25.07 -6.94 -68.93
CA PRO A 212 25.30 -6.74 -67.49
C PRO A 212 26.78 -6.87 -67.05
N HIS A 213 26.98 -6.71 -65.73
CA HIS A 213 28.11 -7.20 -64.90
C HIS A 213 29.27 -6.25 -64.52
N SER A 214 29.56 -6.38 -63.21
CA SER A 214 30.84 -6.37 -62.50
C SER A 214 31.81 -5.19 -62.67
N LYS A 215 32.13 -4.57 -61.52
CA LYS A 215 33.42 -3.92 -61.28
C LYS A 215 34.15 -4.61 -60.12
N PRO A 216 35.47 -4.83 -60.24
CA PRO A 216 36.31 -5.42 -59.20
C PRO A 216 36.96 -4.38 -58.28
N ARG A 217 37.53 -4.93 -57.21
CA ARG A 217 38.30 -4.37 -56.08
C ARG A 217 39.72 -3.91 -56.45
N VAL A 218 40.27 -2.99 -55.66
CA VAL A 218 41.52 -3.07 -54.83
C VAL A 218 41.32 -2.06 -53.66
N VAL A 219 41.08 -2.43 -52.39
CA VAL A 219 41.92 -2.93 -51.27
C VAL A 219 42.82 -1.86 -50.61
N GLU A 220 42.46 -1.45 -49.38
CA GLU A 220 43.38 -1.41 -48.22
C GLU A 220 42.65 -1.33 -46.85
N ALA A 221 43.15 -2.17 -45.93
CA ALA A 221 43.04 -2.32 -44.48
C ALA A 221 41.81 -1.79 -43.69
N LYS A 222 41.00 -2.73 -43.16
CA LYS A 222 40.11 -2.55 -41.99
C LYS A 222 40.64 -3.39 -40.83
N GLU A 223 41.03 -2.74 -39.73
CA GLU A 223 41.18 -3.37 -38.42
C GLU A 223 39.89 -3.23 -37.62
N SER A 224 39.42 -4.36 -37.12
CA SER A 224 38.18 -4.55 -36.38
C SER A 224 38.47 -4.69 -34.89
N ALA A 225 38.06 -3.71 -34.08
CA ALA A 225 37.96 -3.86 -32.64
C ALA A 225 36.60 -4.50 -32.29
N GLU A 226 36.62 -5.72 -31.75
CA GLU A 226 35.46 -6.45 -31.24
C GLU A 226 34.79 -5.70 -30.09
N LEU A 227 33.66 -5.06 -30.36
CA LEU A 227 32.74 -4.61 -29.32
C LEU A 227 31.99 -5.83 -28.76
N LYS A 228 32.46 -6.36 -27.63
CA LYS A 228 31.78 -7.44 -26.87
C LYS A 228 30.30 -7.10 -26.70
N ARG A 229 29.43 -7.98 -27.19
CA ARG A 229 27.98 -7.94 -26.89
C ARG A 229 27.79 -7.84 -25.37
N PRO A 230 26.98 -6.89 -24.85
CA PRO A 230 26.66 -6.87 -23.44
C PRO A 230 25.94 -8.16 -23.06
N GLN A 231 26.50 -8.90 -22.09
CA GLN A 231 25.90 -10.11 -21.55
C GLN A 231 24.48 -9.82 -21.08
N ARG A 232 23.52 -10.65 -21.52
CA ARG A 232 22.18 -10.69 -20.94
C ARG A 232 22.29 -11.06 -19.45
N MET A 233 21.86 -10.17 -18.57
CA MET A 233 21.55 -10.53 -17.18
C MET A 233 20.58 -11.73 -17.15
N PRO A 234 20.73 -12.70 -16.21
CA PRO A 234 20.04 -13.98 -16.31
C PRO A 234 18.55 -13.83 -15.97
N LYS A 235 17.67 -14.18 -16.92
CA LYS A 235 16.22 -14.34 -16.70
C LYS A 235 15.86 -15.47 -15.71
N ASP A 236 16.84 -16.27 -15.28
CA ASP A 236 16.61 -17.52 -14.54
C ASP A 236 16.30 -17.33 -13.04
N LYS A 237 16.91 -16.36 -12.34
CA LYS A 237 16.78 -16.25 -10.87
C LYS A 237 15.35 -15.91 -10.37
N SER A 238 14.52 -15.28 -11.20
CA SER A 238 13.21 -14.75 -10.81
C SER A 238 12.08 -15.77 -10.93
N ASN A 239 12.03 -16.47 -12.07
CA ASN A 239 11.16 -17.63 -12.24
C ASN A 239 11.47 -18.70 -11.18
N GLN A 240 12.74 -18.80 -10.76
CA GLN A 240 13.16 -19.66 -9.68
C GLN A 240 12.54 -19.28 -8.33
N GLN A 241 12.44 -17.99 -7.98
CA GLN A 241 11.85 -17.54 -6.71
C GLN A 241 10.32 -17.76 -6.66
N VAL A 242 9.60 -17.47 -7.75
CA VAL A 242 8.15 -17.76 -7.82
C VAL A 242 7.89 -19.26 -7.75
N LEU A 243 8.72 -20.05 -8.43
CA LEU A 243 8.65 -21.51 -8.37
C LEU A 243 8.94 -22.04 -6.97
N GLN A 244 9.94 -21.49 -6.28
CA GLN A 244 10.27 -21.81 -4.88
C GLN A 244 9.10 -21.50 -3.94
N GLN A 245 8.55 -20.30 -4.01
CA GLN A 245 7.37 -19.90 -3.23
C GLN A 245 6.17 -20.81 -3.51
N THR A 246 5.93 -21.14 -4.78
CA THR A 246 4.86 -22.06 -5.16
C THR A 246 5.07 -23.46 -4.55
N ILE A 247 6.31 -23.97 -4.56
CA ILE A 247 6.64 -25.26 -3.95
C ILE A 247 6.40 -25.21 -2.44
N GLN A 248 6.89 -24.19 -1.75
CA GLN A 248 6.71 -24.04 -0.30
C GLN A 248 5.23 -23.92 0.09
N CYS A 249 4.46 -23.08 -0.61
CA CYS A 249 3.04 -22.92 -0.34
C CYS A 249 2.25 -24.21 -0.61
N ASN A 250 2.62 -25.03 -1.62
CA ASN A 250 2.03 -26.37 -1.80
C ASN A 250 2.33 -27.30 -0.62
N LEU A 251 3.57 -27.30 -0.14
CA LEU A 251 3.98 -28.11 1.01
C LEU A 251 3.26 -27.66 2.31
N GLU A 252 3.12 -26.34 2.52
CA GLU A 252 2.35 -25.78 3.64
C GLU A 252 0.86 -26.17 3.57
N CYS A 253 0.29 -26.29 2.37
CA CYS A 253 -1.08 -26.81 2.21
C CYS A 253 -1.17 -28.27 2.67
N PHE A 254 -0.24 -29.13 2.28
CA PHE A 254 -0.23 -30.52 2.74
C PHE A 254 0.00 -30.64 4.25
N LEU A 255 0.83 -29.77 4.83
CA LEU A 255 1.00 -29.67 6.28
C LEU A 255 -0.31 -29.28 6.98
N PHE A 256 -1.05 -28.32 6.42
CA PHE A 256 -2.35 -27.90 6.95
C PHE A 256 -3.42 -29.01 6.84
N LEU A 257 -3.41 -29.75 5.73
CA LEU A 257 -4.30 -30.90 5.50
C LEU A 257 -3.89 -32.15 6.27
N GLN A 258 -2.76 -32.14 6.98
CA GLN A 258 -2.19 -33.29 7.69
C GLN A 258 -1.91 -34.49 6.76
N GLN A 259 -1.36 -34.22 5.58
CA GLN A 259 -1.04 -35.22 4.54
C GLN A 259 0.49 -35.31 4.33
N PRO A 260 1.26 -35.87 5.27
CA PRO A 260 2.72 -35.92 5.16
C PRO A 260 3.21 -36.77 3.99
N GLU A 261 2.51 -37.83 3.61
CA GLU A 261 2.86 -38.68 2.46
C GLU A 261 2.75 -37.93 1.14
N GLU A 262 1.71 -37.12 0.98
CA GLU A 262 1.53 -36.28 -0.22
C GLU A 262 2.57 -35.15 -0.26
N ALA A 263 2.90 -34.57 0.90
CA ALA A 263 3.98 -33.60 1.01
C ALA A 263 5.33 -34.20 0.59
N GLU A 264 5.63 -35.42 1.05
CA GLU A 264 6.84 -36.16 0.69
C GLU A 264 6.87 -36.51 -0.80
N ARG A 265 5.79 -37.10 -1.34
CA ARG A 265 5.66 -37.41 -2.77
C ARG A 265 5.87 -36.17 -3.63
N TYR A 266 5.28 -35.05 -3.23
CA TYR A 266 5.44 -33.78 -3.94
C TYR A 266 6.88 -33.25 -3.87
N LEU A 267 7.54 -33.36 -2.71
CA LEU A 267 8.95 -32.98 -2.55
C LEU A 267 9.87 -33.86 -3.40
N LEU A 268 9.66 -35.18 -3.42
CA LEU A 268 10.40 -36.13 -4.27
C LEU A 268 10.19 -35.85 -5.76
N LEU A 269 8.97 -35.49 -6.17
CA LEU A 269 8.67 -35.06 -7.54
C LEU A 269 9.40 -33.74 -7.90
N CYS A 270 9.53 -32.82 -6.94
CA CYS A 270 10.32 -31.61 -7.13
C CYS A 270 11.82 -31.93 -7.21
N GLN A 271 12.30 -32.90 -6.44
CA GLN A 271 13.67 -33.37 -6.52
C GLN A 271 13.96 -34.10 -7.84
N SER A 272 13.03 -34.85 -8.41
CA SER A 272 13.27 -35.58 -9.67
C SER A 272 13.41 -34.63 -10.89
N SER A 273 12.86 -33.42 -10.82
CA SER A 273 12.99 -32.41 -11.86
C SER A 273 14.27 -31.57 -11.71
N PRO A 274 15.16 -31.51 -12.72
CA PRO A 274 16.40 -30.72 -12.65
C PRO A 274 16.17 -29.21 -12.41
N VAL A 275 15.06 -28.67 -12.90
CA VAL A 275 14.70 -27.25 -12.75
C VAL A 275 14.18 -26.97 -11.34
N LYS A 276 13.29 -27.83 -10.81
CA LYS A 276 12.72 -27.66 -9.47
C LYS A 276 13.73 -27.98 -8.38
N ARG A 277 14.60 -28.98 -8.57
CA ARG A 277 15.68 -29.33 -7.63
C ARG A 277 16.58 -28.15 -7.31
N LYS A 278 16.89 -27.30 -8.30
CA LYS A 278 17.73 -26.11 -8.15
C LYS A 278 17.12 -25.02 -7.25
N VAL A 279 15.82 -25.06 -7.00
CA VAL A 279 15.10 -24.04 -6.20
C VAL A 279 14.60 -24.56 -4.86
N LEU A 280 14.83 -25.84 -4.54
CA LEU A 280 14.51 -26.39 -3.22
C LEU A 280 15.49 -25.82 -2.19
N ASP A 281 14.94 -25.28 -1.11
CA ASP A 281 15.69 -24.75 0.02
C ASP A 281 15.36 -25.51 1.31
N VAL A 282 16.10 -25.18 2.37
CA VAL A 282 15.90 -25.77 3.70
C VAL A 282 14.46 -25.60 4.19
N GLY A 283 13.80 -24.49 3.83
CA GLY A 283 12.40 -24.23 4.14
C GLY A 283 11.47 -25.34 3.63
N ALA A 284 11.62 -25.74 2.37
CA ALA A 284 10.82 -26.82 1.77
C ALA A 284 10.98 -28.16 2.53
N TYR A 285 12.21 -28.54 2.87
CA TYR A 285 12.48 -29.75 3.65
C TYR A 285 11.91 -29.67 5.06
N ASN A 286 12.07 -28.52 5.72
CA ASN A 286 11.54 -28.27 7.07
C ASN A 286 10.02 -28.39 7.13
N ILE A 287 9.29 -28.00 6.08
CA ILE A 287 7.82 -28.18 6.04
C ILE A 287 7.45 -29.67 6.07
N VAL A 288 8.10 -30.48 5.23
CA VAL A 288 7.83 -31.93 5.17
C VAL A 288 8.21 -32.61 6.49
N MET A 289 9.36 -32.25 7.07
CA MET A 289 9.77 -32.76 8.38
C MET A 289 8.78 -32.38 9.49
N ARG A 290 8.27 -31.14 9.51
CA ARG A 290 7.21 -30.70 10.43
C ARG A 290 5.93 -31.50 10.25
N SER A 291 5.57 -31.85 9.01
CA SER A 291 4.38 -32.67 8.71
C SER A 291 4.50 -34.08 9.27
N TRP A 292 5.65 -34.72 9.08
CA TRP A 292 5.93 -36.04 9.66
C TRP A 292 6.01 -36.01 11.19
N ALA A 293 6.66 -34.99 11.76
CA ALA A 293 6.71 -34.81 13.21
C ALA A 293 5.30 -34.71 13.82
N ARG A 294 4.39 -33.93 13.20
CA ARG A 294 2.99 -33.85 13.61
C ARG A 294 2.28 -35.20 13.60
N LYS A 295 2.46 -35.99 12.54
CA LYS A 295 1.81 -37.31 12.40
C LYS A 295 2.32 -38.32 13.43
N VAL A 296 3.61 -38.30 13.75
CA VAL A 296 4.16 -39.20 14.78
C VAL A 296 3.66 -38.80 16.17
N LEU A 297 3.60 -37.49 16.47
CA LEU A 297 3.07 -36.98 17.74
C LEU A 297 1.57 -37.26 17.91
N SER A 298 0.77 -37.22 16.83
CA SER A 298 -0.66 -37.54 16.91
C SER A 298 -0.96 -39.03 17.09
N HIS A 299 -0.09 -39.93 16.61
CA HIS A 299 -0.24 -41.38 16.82
C HIS A 299 0.30 -41.88 18.17
N GLY A 300 1.13 -41.10 18.88
CA GLY A 300 1.68 -41.46 20.20
C GLY A 300 0.72 -41.25 21.38
N CYS A 301 -0.47 -40.67 21.17
CA CYS A 301 -1.35 -40.19 22.24
C CYS A 301 -2.80 -40.69 22.13
N SER A 302 -2.98 -42.01 21.99
CA SER A 302 -4.29 -42.67 22.14
C SER A 302 -4.60 -43.11 23.58
N GLY A 303 -3.88 -42.62 24.58
CA GLY A 303 -4.10 -42.93 26.00
C GLY A 303 -4.14 -41.68 26.89
N SER A 304 -5.35 -41.29 27.30
CA SER A 304 -5.71 -40.48 28.47
C SER A 304 -4.73 -39.38 28.92
N GLN A 305 -4.82 -38.20 28.30
CA GLN A 305 -4.74 -36.86 28.93
C GLN A 305 -4.86 -35.80 27.83
N GLN A 306 -6.09 -35.30 27.60
CA GLN A 306 -6.32 -34.07 26.84
C GLN A 306 -6.08 -32.87 27.77
N GLY A 307 -4.84 -32.39 27.80
CA GLY A 307 -4.48 -31.21 28.56
C GLY A 307 -2.97 -31.13 28.72
N ALA A 308 -2.35 -30.09 28.16
CA ALA A 308 -0.91 -29.83 28.09
C ALA A 308 -0.14 -30.63 27.01
N PHE A 309 -0.21 -30.18 25.76
CA PHE A 309 0.75 -30.58 24.71
C PHE A 309 1.75 -29.46 24.43
N CYS A 310 3.03 -29.82 24.37
CA CYS A 310 4.16 -28.90 24.19
C CYS A 310 4.23 -28.35 22.74
N PRO A 311 4.01 -27.05 22.50
CA PRO A 311 3.96 -26.45 21.15
C PRO A 311 5.34 -26.25 20.48
N GLU A 312 6.43 -26.65 21.12
CA GLU A 312 7.79 -26.21 20.74
C GLU A 312 8.33 -26.82 19.44
N LEU A 313 7.93 -28.05 19.09
CA LEU A 313 8.30 -28.70 17.82
C LEU A 313 7.50 -28.18 16.60
N TYR A 314 6.46 -27.36 16.84
CA TYR A 314 5.54 -26.91 15.79
C TYR A 314 6.08 -25.70 15.00
N HIS A 315 7.05 -24.95 15.54
CA HIS A 315 7.35 -23.60 15.05
C HIS A 315 8.83 -23.20 14.89
N LYS A 316 9.80 -24.00 15.35
CA LYS A 316 11.22 -23.69 15.14
C LYS A 316 11.80 -24.33 13.86
N PRO A 317 12.69 -23.64 13.12
CA PRO A 317 13.65 -24.31 12.25
C PRO A 317 14.49 -25.28 13.08
N LEU A 318 14.75 -26.50 12.59
CA LEU A 318 15.75 -27.40 13.14
C LEU A 318 17.16 -26.84 12.81
N GLU A 319 17.51 -25.70 13.39
CA GLU A 319 18.88 -25.20 13.45
C GLU A 319 19.50 -25.65 14.77
N GLY A 320 20.34 -26.68 14.69
CA GLY A 320 21.06 -27.22 15.83
C GLY A 320 21.81 -26.13 16.59
N LYS A 321 21.58 -26.08 17.91
CA LYS A 321 22.29 -25.33 18.95
C LYS A 321 22.32 -23.79 18.83
N LEU A 322 22.23 -23.17 17.66
CA LEU A 322 22.26 -21.71 17.53
C LEU A 322 20.98 -21.01 18.05
N GLY A 323 19.81 -21.64 17.94
CA GLY A 323 18.54 -21.07 18.40
C GLY A 323 18.41 -21.01 19.94
N GLU A 324 19.01 -21.97 20.64
CA GLU A 324 19.02 -22.01 22.11
C GLU A 324 19.99 -20.98 22.67
N TRP A 325 21.18 -20.84 22.08
CA TRP A 325 22.11 -19.76 22.41
C TRP A 325 21.61 -18.38 21.96
N ALA A 326 20.85 -18.27 20.87
CA ALA A 326 20.27 -17.00 20.40
C ALA A 326 19.06 -16.57 21.23
N GLN A 327 18.23 -17.49 21.74
CA GLN A 327 17.16 -17.16 22.70
C GLN A 327 17.70 -16.90 24.10
N LEU A 328 18.74 -17.63 24.55
CA LEU A 328 19.46 -17.27 25.77
C LEU A 328 20.20 -15.95 25.61
N LEU A 329 20.84 -15.66 24.46
CA LEU A 329 21.41 -14.34 24.16
C LEU A 329 20.33 -13.28 24.03
N PHE A 330 19.14 -13.57 23.49
CA PHE A 330 18.04 -12.61 23.37
C PHE A 330 17.39 -12.33 24.73
N LEU A 331 17.28 -13.33 25.61
CA LEU A 331 16.85 -13.18 27.00
C LEU A 331 17.94 -12.51 27.86
N LEU A 332 19.22 -12.79 27.63
CA LEU A 332 20.35 -12.08 28.25
C LEU A 332 20.52 -10.66 27.69
N LEU A 333 20.20 -10.42 26.42
CA LEU A 333 20.15 -9.08 25.80
C LEU A 333 18.95 -8.30 26.31
N LEU A 334 17.78 -8.92 26.49
CA LEU A 334 16.61 -8.31 27.15
C LEU A 334 16.92 -7.98 28.62
N ALA A 335 17.66 -8.84 29.32
CA ALA A 335 18.13 -8.60 30.68
C ALA A 335 19.25 -7.53 30.76
N LEU A 336 20.05 -7.37 29.70
CA LEU A 336 21.08 -6.32 29.59
C LEU A 336 20.52 -4.98 29.07
N THR A 337 19.41 -4.99 28.32
CA THR A 337 18.64 -3.79 27.96
C THR A 337 17.69 -3.33 29.07
N ALA A 338 17.44 -4.17 30.09
CA ALA A 338 16.74 -3.78 31.32
C ALA A 338 17.57 -2.84 32.22
N SER A 339 18.82 -2.54 31.85
CA SER A 339 19.70 -1.58 32.52
C SER A 339 19.98 -0.37 31.63
N PHE A 340 18.92 0.30 31.18
CA PHE A 340 18.93 1.73 30.95
C PHE A 340 17.65 2.32 31.55
N PRO A 341 17.66 2.73 32.83
CA PRO A 341 16.80 3.83 33.19
C PRO A 341 17.41 5.05 32.50
N LEU A 342 16.94 5.36 31.29
CA LEU A 342 16.77 6.77 30.97
C LEU A 342 15.97 7.30 32.15
N GLN A 343 16.55 8.26 32.85
CA GLN A 343 15.98 8.90 34.03
C GLN A 343 14.73 9.68 33.55
N GLU A 344 13.68 8.96 33.18
CA GLU A 344 12.45 9.47 32.61
C GLU A 344 11.48 9.62 33.76
N THR A 345 11.09 10.88 33.96
CA THR A 345 9.91 11.28 34.72
C THR A 345 8.78 10.26 34.51
N MET A 346 8.21 9.70 35.57
CA MET A 346 7.04 8.82 35.48
C MET A 346 5.94 9.51 34.66
N VAL A 347 5.65 9.00 33.46
CA VAL A 347 4.59 9.51 32.59
C VAL A 347 3.35 8.64 32.80
N SER A 348 2.25 9.26 33.22
CA SER A 348 0.94 8.60 33.26
C SER A 348 0.25 8.78 31.91
N TYR A 349 0.09 7.70 31.15
CA TYR A 349 -0.60 7.72 29.86
C TYR A 349 -2.14 7.83 30.03
N PRO A 350 -2.85 8.39 29.04
CA PRO A 350 -4.31 8.52 29.11
C PRO A 350 -4.98 7.15 29.01
N LYS A 351 -6.08 7.01 29.75
CA LYS A 351 -6.92 5.80 29.77
C LYS A 351 -8.25 6.06 29.08
N LEU A 352 -8.87 5.00 28.59
CA LEU A 352 -10.20 5.05 28.02
C LEU A 352 -11.26 5.11 29.13
N ASP A 353 -12.40 5.74 28.86
CA ASP A 353 -13.54 5.77 29.77
C ASP A 353 -14.37 4.46 29.76
N PHE A 354 -13.68 3.32 29.86
CA PHE A 354 -14.28 1.99 29.95
C PHE A 354 -13.67 1.22 31.12
N SER A 355 -14.49 0.45 31.81
CA SER A 355 -14.05 -0.57 32.76
C SER A 355 -13.43 -1.76 32.03
N VAL A 356 -12.64 -2.57 32.75
CA VAL A 356 -12.09 -3.83 32.21
C VAL A 356 -13.21 -4.72 31.65
N LYS A 357 -14.33 -4.84 32.36
CA LYS A 357 -15.47 -5.68 31.94
C LYS A 357 -16.07 -5.20 30.62
N GLU A 358 -16.30 -3.90 30.46
CA GLU A 358 -16.84 -3.34 29.21
C GLU A 358 -15.90 -3.56 28.02
N LEU A 359 -14.58 -3.43 28.23
CA LEU A 359 -13.58 -3.71 27.20
C LEU A 359 -13.54 -5.20 26.82
N GLN A 360 -13.73 -6.10 27.79
CA GLN A 360 -13.79 -7.54 27.54
C GLN A 360 -15.04 -7.93 26.72
N GLU A 361 -16.21 -7.38 27.06
CA GLU A 361 -17.45 -7.59 26.30
C GLU A 361 -17.32 -7.09 24.85
N ARG A 362 -16.69 -5.92 24.66
CA ARG A 362 -16.40 -5.35 23.34
C ARG A 362 -15.45 -6.21 22.52
N PHE A 363 -14.40 -6.72 23.15
CA PHE A 363 -13.46 -7.64 22.51
C PHE A 363 -14.17 -8.90 22.01
N GLN A 364 -15.07 -9.47 22.82
CA GLN A 364 -15.85 -10.64 22.43
C GLN A 364 -16.76 -10.35 21.22
N GLN A 365 -17.43 -9.19 21.18
CA GLN A 365 -18.23 -8.77 20.03
C GLN A 365 -17.38 -8.61 18.76
N GLN A 366 -16.19 -8.01 18.87
CA GLN A 366 -15.25 -7.88 17.76
C GLN A 366 -14.79 -9.26 17.26
N LEU A 367 -14.50 -10.18 18.16
CA LEU A 367 -14.05 -11.52 17.80
C LEU A 367 -15.13 -12.30 17.04
N GLU A 368 -16.38 -12.25 17.51
CA GLU A 368 -17.52 -12.87 16.82
C GLU A 368 -17.74 -12.29 15.43
N MET A 369 -17.52 -10.97 15.28
CA MET A 369 -17.57 -10.27 14.01
C MET A 369 -16.48 -10.77 13.04
N GLU A 370 -15.24 -10.89 13.49
CA GLU A 370 -14.12 -11.35 12.65
C GLU A 370 -14.24 -12.84 12.30
N LEU A 371 -14.73 -13.69 13.21
CA LEU A 371 -14.98 -15.11 12.94
C LEU A 371 -16.03 -15.33 11.84
N LYS A 372 -17.06 -14.47 11.78
CA LYS A 372 -18.03 -14.47 10.69
C LYS A 372 -17.41 -14.07 9.35
N ASN A 373 -16.32 -13.29 9.36
CA ASN A 373 -15.57 -12.70 8.22
C ASN A 373 -16.40 -11.74 7.33
N THR A 374 -17.72 -11.86 7.33
CA THR A 374 -18.65 -11.02 6.58
C THR A 374 -19.78 -10.55 7.47
N ILE A 375 -20.20 -9.29 7.30
CA ILE A 375 -21.30 -8.67 8.05
C ILE A 375 -22.33 -8.20 7.05
N THR A 376 -23.59 -8.51 7.32
CA THR A 376 -24.73 -7.96 6.59
C THR A 376 -25.42 -6.90 7.46
N ILE A 377 -25.64 -5.72 6.91
CA ILE A 377 -26.26 -4.57 7.57
C ILE A 377 -27.44 -4.06 6.73
N GLU A 378 -28.36 -3.35 7.37
CA GLU A 378 -29.46 -2.68 6.65
C GLU A 378 -28.96 -1.41 5.95
N SER A 379 -29.50 -1.16 4.75
CA SER A 379 -29.33 0.04 3.97
C SER A 379 -30.09 1.21 4.59
N VAL A 380 -29.54 2.41 4.52
CA VAL A 380 -30.25 3.64 4.91
C VAL A 380 -31.27 4.12 3.88
N GLU A 381 -31.26 3.56 2.66
CA GLU A 381 -32.21 3.93 1.62
C GLU A 381 -33.63 3.56 2.06
N ALA A 382 -34.52 4.56 2.10
CA ALA A 382 -35.86 4.40 2.64
C ALA A 382 -36.57 3.20 1.99
N ALA A 383 -36.93 2.22 2.82
CA ALA A 383 -37.63 1.04 2.35
C ALA A 383 -39.00 1.46 1.82
N LYS A 384 -39.15 1.47 0.48
CA LYS A 384 -40.47 1.59 -0.14
C LYS A 384 -41.33 0.40 0.34
N PRO A 385 -42.64 0.58 0.58
CA PRO A 385 -43.52 -0.52 0.93
C PRO A 385 -43.32 -1.68 -0.04
N LEU A 386 -43.10 -2.89 0.48
CA LEU A 386 -42.84 -4.05 -0.35
C LEU A 386 -44.05 -4.29 -1.25
N THR A 387 -43.88 -4.00 -2.54
CA THR A 387 -44.92 -4.33 -3.52
C THR A 387 -45.09 -5.85 -3.58
N PRO A 388 -46.29 -6.36 -3.89
CA PRO A 388 -46.49 -7.81 -4.08
C PRO A 388 -45.53 -8.41 -5.11
N GLN A 389 -45.11 -7.60 -6.10
CA GLN A 389 -44.09 -7.95 -7.08
C GLN A 389 -42.69 -8.12 -6.46
N ALA A 390 -42.31 -7.23 -5.53
CA ALA A 390 -41.03 -7.32 -4.84
C ALA A 390 -40.96 -8.53 -3.91
N VAL A 391 -42.04 -8.83 -3.18
CA VAL A 391 -42.12 -10.05 -2.34
C VAL A 391 -41.94 -11.30 -3.19
N LYS A 392 -42.69 -11.41 -4.29
CA LYS A 392 -42.57 -12.54 -5.22
C LYS A 392 -41.18 -12.62 -5.87
N ALA A 393 -40.56 -11.49 -6.19
CA ALA A 393 -39.20 -11.45 -6.74
C ALA A 393 -38.16 -11.91 -5.70
N ARG A 394 -38.31 -11.53 -4.42
CA ARG A 394 -37.46 -11.98 -3.31
C ARG A 394 -37.60 -13.49 -3.07
N GLU A 395 -38.81 -14.02 -3.04
CA GLU A 395 -39.06 -15.47 -2.92
C GLU A 395 -38.44 -16.25 -4.09
N LEU A 396 -38.63 -15.74 -5.31
CA LEU A 396 -38.03 -16.32 -6.51
C LEU A 396 -36.50 -16.30 -6.43
N LEU A 397 -35.93 -15.18 -6.02
CA LEU A 397 -34.48 -15.02 -5.88
C LEU A 397 -33.91 -15.94 -4.80
N GLY A 398 -34.59 -16.08 -3.64
CA GLY A 398 -34.21 -17.04 -2.60
C GLY A 398 -34.26 -18.50 -3.07
N THR A 399 -35.28 -18.85 -3.85
CA THR A 399 -35.40 -20.16 -4.48
C THR A 399 -34.25 -20.42 -5.46
N LEU A 400 -33.95 -19.45 -6.33
CA LEU A 400 -32.85 -19.54 -7.28
C LEU A 400 -31.49 -19.66 -6.58
N ARG A 401 -31.24 -18.85 -5.54
CA ARG A 401 -30.01 -18.92 -4.72
C ARG A 401 -29.81 -20.30 -4.11
N SER A 402 -30.86 -20.91 -3.58
CA SER A 402 -30.83 -22.26 -3.00
C SER A 402 -30.52 -23.34 -4.05
N GLN A 403 -31.10 -23.21 -5.26
CA GLN A 403 -30.81 -24.10 -6.38
C GLN A 403 -29.36 -23.94 -6.86
N TRP A 404 -28.87 -22.70 -6.97
CA TRP A 404 -27.51 -22.40 -7.38
C TRP A 404 -26.49 -22.88 -6.36
N HIS A 405 -26.77 -22.72 -5.06
CA HIS A 405 -25.95 -23.26 -3.99
C HIS A 405 -25.72 -24.77 -4.20
N SER A 406 -26.81 -25.53 -4.35
CA SER A 406 -26.75 -26.98 -4.59
C SER A 406 -26.01 -27.35 -5.89
N ALA A 407 -26.25 -26.61 -6.98
CA ALA A 407 -25.62 -26.85 -8.27
C ALA A 407 -24.11 -26.57 -8.26
N ILE A 408 -23.69 -25.47 -7.63
CA ILE A 408 -22.27 -25.11 -7.48
C ILE A 408 -21.57 -26.12 -6.57
N LEU A 409 -22.19 -26.51 -5.46
CA LEU A 409 -21.67 -27.54 -4.56
C LEU A 409 -21.40 -28.85 -5.30
N GLN A 410 -22.36 -29.32 -6.09
CA GLN A 410 -22.21 -30.52 -6.90
C GLN A 410 -21.11 -30.35 -7.96
N ALA A 411 -21.05 -29.20 -8.63
CA ALA A 411 -20.02 -28.90 -9.62
C ALA A 411 -18.60 -28.89 -9.00
N LEU A 412 -18.45 -28.30 -7.81
CA LEU A 412 -17.20 -28.26 -7.06
C LEU A 412 -16.75 -29.67 -6.66
N ARG A 413 -17.65 -30.48 -6.07
CA ARG A 413 -17.38 -31.88 -5.71
C ARG A 413 -16.96 -32.72 -6.91
N ASN A 414 -17.66 -32.57 -8.04
CA ASN A 414 -17.31 -33.24 -9.30
C ASN A 414 -15.95 -32.79 -9.84
N SER A 415 -15.64 -31.50 -9.74
CA SER A 415 -14.34 -30.94 -10.13
C SER A 415 -13.21 -31.54 -9.29
N LYS A 416 -13.35 -31.55 -7.96
CA LYS A 416 -12.39 -32.17 -7.02
C LYS A 416 -12.16 -33.65 -7.34
N ARG A 417 -13.24 -34.43 -7.54
CA ARG A 417 -13.15 -35.86 -7.94
C ARG A 417 -12.44 -36.05 -9.29
N SER A 418 -12.68 -35.17 -10.25
CA SER A 418 -12.01 -35.21 -11.56
C SER A 418 -10.51 -34.95 -11.44
N MET A 419 -10.12 -34.00 -10.58
CA MET A 419 -8.71 -33.65 -10.31
C MET A 419 -7.96 -34.71 -9.51
N ALA A 420 -8.63 -35.45 -8.63
CA ALA A 420 -8.03 -36.53 -7.83
C ALA A 420 -7.66 -37.79 -8.64
N ARG A 421 -8.04 -37.90 -9.92
CA ARG A 421 -7.78 -39.10 -10.73
C ARG A 421 -6.29 -39.20 -11.14
N PRO A 422 -5.61 -40.36 -10.92
CA PRO A 422 -4.15 -40.51 -11.10
C PRO A 422 -3.61 -40.17 -12.51
N LYS A 423 -4.40 -40.39 -13.57
CA LYS A 423 -3.96 -40.17 -14.97
C LYS A 423 -3.76 -38.69 -15.35
N ARG A 424 -4.08 -37.72 -14.48
CA ARG A 424 -3.99 -36.27 -14.76
C ARG A 424 -2.97 -35.49 -13.92
N LEU A 425 -2.18 -36.17 -13.09
CA LEU A 425 -1.17 -35.56 -12.20
C LEU A 425 -0.11 -34.71 -12.94
N SER A 426 0.10 -34.89 -14.25
CA SER A 426 1.21 -34.26 -14.96
C SER A 426 0.97 -32.85 -15.52
N LYS A 427 -0.27 -32.33 -15.59
CA LYS A 427 -0.53 -30.98 -16.16
C LYS A 427 -1.48 -30.05 -15.37
N TYR A 428 -2.34 -30.55 -14.47
CA TYR A 428 -3.37 -29.73 -13.81
C TYR A 428 -3.53 -29.94 -12.30
N SER A 429 -2.71 -30.77 -11.65
CA SER A 429 -2.88 -31.16 -10.24
C SER A 429 -2.35 -30.15 -9.19
N VAL A 430 -2.19 -28.87 -9.55
CA VAL A 430 -1.66 -27.86 -8.60
C VAL A 430 -2.76 -27.25 -7.74
N LEU A 431 -4.01 -27.20 -8.21
CA LEU A 431 -5.11 -26.52 -7.49
C LEU A 431 -5.83 -27.39 -6.46
N LEU A 432 -5.79 -28.72 -6.59
CA LEU A 432 -6.56 -29.62 -5.73
C LEU A 432 -6.27 -29.43 -4.23
N PRO A 433 -5.01 -29.32 -3.75
CA PRO A 433 -4.74 -29.10 -2.34
C PRO A 433 -5.40 -27.82 -1.82
N TYR A 434 -5.36 -26.75 -2.62
CA TYR A 434 -5.95 -25.45 -2.25
C TYR A 434 -7.47 -25.52 -2.16
N LEU A 435 -8.13 -26.27 -3.04
CA LEU A 435 -9.57 -26.47 -2.99
C LEU A 435 -10.01 -27.33 -1.79
N CYS A 436 -9.10 -28.03 -1.13
CA CYS A 436 -9.39 -28.88 0.04
C CYS A 436 -9.15 -28.17 1.38
N LEU A 437 -8.70 -26.91 1.39
CA LEU A 437 -8.33 -26.19 2.62
C LEU A 437 -9.52 -25.77 3.49
N LEU A 438 -10.70 -25.64 2.88
CA LEU A 438 -11.94 -25.22 3.55
C LEU A 438 -13.02 -26.27 3.32
N PRO A 439 -14.08 -26.30 4.14
CA PRO A 439 -15.30 -27.03 3.83
C PRO A 439 -15.86 -26.64 2.46
N ASP A 440 -16.49 -27.58 1.75
CA ASP A 440 -17.06 -27.32 0.42
C ASP A 440 -18.05 -26.15 0.43
N GLU A 441 -18.87 -26.05 1.49
CA GLU A 441 -19.91 -25.02 1.62
C GLU A 441 -19.31 -23.61 1.68
N GLU A 442 -18.17 -23.41 2.36
CA GLU A 442 -17.51 -22.11 2.42
C GLU A 442 -17.07 -21.61 1.03
N TYR A 443 -16.65 -22.51 0.13
CA TYR A 443 -16.35 -22.12 -1.26
C TYR A 443 -17.60 -21.68 -2.01
N VAL A 444 -18.72 -22.36 -1.77
CA VAL A 444 -20.01 -22.03 -2.40
C VAL A 444 -20.50 -20.68 -1.91
N ASP A 445 -20.40 -20.41 -0.61
CA ASP A 445 -20.75 -19.12 -0.02
C ASP A 445 -19.90 -17.98 -0.60
N ILE A 446 -18.58 -18.17 -0.71
CA ILE A 446 -17.68 -17.20 -1.34
C ILE A 446 -18.09 -16.94 -2.80
N MET A 447 -18.38 -18.00 -3.57
CA MET A 447 -18.80 -17.88 -4.97
C MET A 447 -20.12 -17.12 -5.10
N LEU A 448 -21.14 -17.48 -4.33
CA LEU A 448 -22.44 -16.81 -4.36
C LEU A 448 -22.31 -15.35 -3.94
N GLN A 449 -21.57 -15.07 -2.86
CA GLN A 449 -21.38 -13.72 -2.34
C GLN A 449 -20.72 -12.80 -3.37
N VAL A 450 -19.60 -13.21 -3.96
CA VAL A 450 -18.79 -12.37 -4.87
C VAL A 450 -19.42 -12.22 -6.25
N GLY A 451 -19.96 -13.30 -6.84
CA GLY A 451 -20.36 -13.26 -8.25
C GLY A 451 -21.86 -13.20 -8.52
N ILE A 452 -22.71 -13.19 -7.49
CA ILE A 452 -24.17 -13.17 -7.68
C ILE A 452 -24.84 -12.18 -6.72
N LEU A 453 -24.50 -12.20 -5.42
CA LEU A 453 -25.35 -11.61 -4.38
C LEU A 453 -25.22 -10.10 -4.21
N ASN A 454 -24.01 -9.51 -4.24
CA ASN A 454 -23.83 -8.13 -3.75
C ASN A 454 -23.21 -7.13 -4.74
N ASP A 455 -22.38 -7.57 -5.71
CA ASP A 455 -21.45 -6.62 -6.38
C ASP A 455 -21.46 -6.62 -7.92
N LEU A 456 -22.16 -7.55 -8.58
CA LEU A 456 -22.04 -7.66 -10.03
C LEU A 456 -22.92 -6.64 -10.75
N SER A 457 -22.29 -5.52 -11.13
CA SER A 457 -22.92 -4.47 -11.94
C SER A 457 -23.62 -5.06 -13.18
N PRO A 458 -24.80 -4.54 -13.59
CA PRO A 458 -25.42 -4.90 -14.88
C PRO A 458 -24.48 -4.66 -16.08
N GLN A 459 -23.50 -3.77 -15.94
CA GLN A 459 -22.49 -3.53 -16.98
C GLN A 459 -21.38 -4.59 -17.02
N GLY A 460 -21.28 -5.43 -15.98
CA GLY A 460 -20.26 -6.44 -15.75
C GLY A 460 -19.00 -5.91 -15.08
N GLU A 461 -18.20 -6.84 -14.59
CA GLU A 461 -16.95 -6.57 -13.89
C GLU A 461 -15.76 -7.24 -14.62
N SER A 462 -14.55 -6.73 -14.40
CA SER A 462 -13.34 -7.29 -15.00
C SER A 462 -13.11 -8.74 -14.55
N LEU A 463 -12.89 -9.63 -15.53
CA LEU A 463 -12.58 -11.04 -15.29
C LEU A 463 -11.39 -11.21 -14.32
N ALA A 464 -10.36 -10.41 -14.51
CA ALA A 464 -9.15 -10.46 -13.68
C ALA A 464 -9.42 -9.93 -12.26
N VAL A 465 -10.32 -8.96 -12.09
CA VAL A 465 -10.66 -8.43 -10.76
C VAL A 465 -11.45 -9.47 -9.97
N LEU A 466 -12.51 -10.02 -10.55
CA LEU A 466 -13.34 -11.06 -9.92
C LEU A 466 -12.52 -12.32 -9.56
N ALA A 467 -11.68 -12.79 -10.47
CA ALA A 467 -10.82 -13.94 -10.20
C ALA A 467 -9.85 -13.67 -9.04
N ARG A 468 -9.37 -12.43 -8.88
CA ARG A 468 -8.48 -12.08 -7.76
C ARG A 468 -9.23 -12.09 -6.46
N GLU A 469 -10.41 -11.50 -6.47
CA GLU A 469 -11.25 -11.36 -5.29
C GLU A 469 -11.68 -12.73 -4.76
N LEU A 470 -12.18 -13.62 -5.62
CA LEU A 470 -12.51 -15.00 -5.25
C LEU A 470 -11.32 -15.74 -4.63
N GLY A 471 -10.14 -15.65 -5.27
CA GLY A 471 -8.93 -16.28 -4.75
C GLY A 471 -8.48 -15.70 -3.40
N SER A 472 -8.59 -14.38 -3.23
CA SER A 472 -8.20 -13.68 -2.00
C SER A 472 -9.14 -14.00 -0.84
N LYS A 473 -10.46 -14.04 -1.07
CA LYS A 473 -11.44 -14.44 -0.03
C LYS A 473 -11.21 -15.86 0.48
N VAL A 474 -10.83 -16.80 -0.40
CA VAL A 474 -10.43 -18.16 0.04
C VAL A 474 -9.16 -18.11 0.89
N TYR A 475 -8.18 -17.31 0.50
CA TYR A 475 -6.94 -17.15 1.26
C TYR A 475 -7.21 -16.56 2.65
N ASP A 476 -8.03 -15.52 2.75
CA ASP A 476 -8.37 -14.87 4.03
C ASP A 476 -9.05 -15.87 4.99
N ARG A 477 -10.04 -16.64 4.50
CA ARG A 477 -10.67 -17.72 5.27
C ARG A 477 -9.69 -18.80 5.70
N TYR A 478 -8.77 -19.20 4.82
CA TYR A 478 -7.71 -20.16 5.13
C TYR A 478 -6.79 -19.65 6.24
N ILE A 479 -6.43 -18.37 6.24
CA ILE A 479 -5.61 -17.76 7.28
C ILE A 479 -6.32 -17.83 8.63
N ILE A 480 -7.60 -17.45 8.70
CA ILE A 480 -8.40 -17.55 9.94
C ILE A 480 -8.42 -19.00 10.46
N GLN A 481 -8.74 -19.96 9.59
CA GLN A 481 -8.74 -21.39 9.95
C GLN A 481 -7.37 -21.90 10.43
N ARG A 482 -6.28 -21.37 9.87
CA ARG A 482 -4.92 -21.69 10.31
C ARG A 482 -4.63 -21.12 11.70
N LYS A 483 -5.06 -19.89 12.00
CA LYS A 483 -4.91 -19.28 13.34
C LYS A 483 -5.64 -20.11 14.41
N LEU A 484 -6.87 -20.53 14.10
CA LEU A 484 -7.68 -21.42 14.96
C LEU A 484 -6.98 -22.76 15.22
N ARG A 485 -6.53 -23.46 14.17
CA ARG A 485 -5.85 -24.77 14.33
C ARG A 485 -4.48 -24.71 14.99
N SER A 486 -3.85 -23.54 15.05
CA SER A 486 -2.51 -23.35 15.63
C SER A 486 -2.55 -22.83 17.07
N CYS A 487 -3.74 -22.76 17.67
CA CYS A 487 -3.97 -22.23 19.01
C CYS A 487 -3.51 -20.76 19.19
N GLN A 488 -3.37 -20.02 18.08
CA GLN A 488 -2.93 -18.62 18.11
C GLN A 488 -4.03 -17.73 18.67
N LEU A 489 -5.30 -18.02 18.37
CA LEU A 489 -6.42 -17.22 18.85
C LEU A 489 -6.50 -17.25 20.37
N GLU A 490 -6.41 -18.42 20.99
CA GLU A 490 -6.49 -18.64 22.43
C GLU A 490 -5.36 -17.89 23.15
N LYS A 491 -4.16 -17.88 22.55
CA LYS A 491 -3.03 -17.08 23.06
C LYS A 491 -3.31 -15.58 22.95
N VAL A 492 -3.83 -15.10 21.81
CA VAL A 492 -4.18 -13.69 21.61
C VAL A 492 -5.28 -13.25 22.59
N GLN A 493 -6.31 -14.07 22.79
CA GLN A 493 -7.39 -13.81 23.76
C GLN A 493 -6.83 -13.64 25.17
N LYS A 494 -6.02 -14.60 25.65
CA LYS A 494 -5.41 -14.53 26.99
C LYS A 494 -4.53 -13.29 27.17
N ILE A 495 -3.79 -12.89 26.14
CA ILE A 495 -2.97 -11.68 26.18
C ILE A 495 -3.87 -10.44 26.19
N TYR A 496 -4.93 -10.42 25.38
CA TYR A 496 -5.84 -9.30 25.28
C TYR A 496 -6.59 -9.04 26.59
N GLU A 497 -7.01 -10.11 27.29
CA GLU A 497 -7.66 -10.03 28.61
C GLU A 497 -6.81 -9.28 29.66
N ASN A 498 -5.49 -9.44 29.63
CA ASN A 498 -4.59 -8.69 30.50
C ASN A 498 -4.22 -7.32 29.92
N TYR A 499 -4.16 -7.19 28.60
CA TYR A 499 -3.78 -5.96 27.89
C TYR A 499 -4.78 -4.82 28.15
N ILE A 500 -6.07 -5.13 28.20
CA ILE A 500 -7.12 -4.13 28.46
C ILE A 500 -6.97 -3.44 29.82
N GLU A 501 -6.29 -4.05 30.79
CA GLU A 501 -5.98 -3.41 32.08
C GLU A 501 -5.12 -2.15 31.91
N LEU A 502 -4.29 -2.05 30.86
CA LEU A 502 -3.55 -0.82 30.58
C LEU A 502 -4.49 0.34 30.21
N MET A 503 -5.57 0.02 29.49
CA MET A 503 -6.45 1.02 28.88
C MET A 503 -7.66 1.36 29.76
N ALA A 504 -8.03 0.48 30.70
CA ALA A 504 -9.25 0.60 31.50
C ALA A 504 -9.14 1.61 32.65
N LYS A 505 -10.19 2.40 32.88
CA LYS A 505 -10.23 3.47 33.90
C LYS A 505 -10.13 2.99 35.34
N ASP A 506 -10.56 1.76 35.61
CA ASP A 506 -10.61 1.11 36.93
C ASP A 506 -9.32 0.36 37.29
N SER A 507 -8.35 0.29 36.37
CA SER A 507 -7.06 -0.36 36.58
C SER A 507 -5.98 0.61 37.09
N GLN A 508 -4.93 0.09 37.72
CA GLN A 508 -3.76 0.86 38.17
C GLN A 508 -2.56 0.79 37.20
N VAL A 509 -2.62 -0.06 36.17
CA VAL A 509 -1.55 -0.17 35.16
C VAL A 509 -1.53 1.09 34.29
N GLY A 510 -0.40 1.79 34.18
CA GLY A 510 -0.35 3.04 33.39
C GLY A 510 1.03 3.52 32.93
N GLN A 511 2.10 2.74 33.19
CA GLN A 511 3.49 3.14 32.95
C GLN A 511 4.06 2.70 31.59
N TYR A 512 3.26 2.01 30.76
CA TYR A 512 3.73 1.38 29.52
C TYR A 512 3.02 1.95 28.30
N LEU A 513 3.71 1.99 27.15
CA LEU A 513 3.02 2.12 25.87
C LEU A 513 2.26 0.83 25.52
N PRO A 514 1.19 0.92 24.72
CA PRO A 514 0.41 -0.25 24.29
C PRO A 514 1.25 -1.43 23.75
N ARG A 515 2.23 -1.13 22.88
CA ARG A 515 3.12 -2.14 22.30
C ARG A 515 4.01 -2.80 23.36
N GLU A 516 4.61 -2.01 24.25
CA GLU A 516 5.53 -2.48 25.27
C GLU A 516 4.82 -3.40 26.28
N TYR A 517 3.62 -3.01 26.69
CA TYR A 517 2.81 -3.83 27.59
C TYR A 517 2.36 -5.13 26.91
N TRP A 518 1.99 -5.07 25.63
CA TRP A 518 1.68 -6.26 24.86
C TRP A 518 2.89 -7.21 24.75
N GLU A 519 4.08 -6.71 24.43
CA GLU A 519 5.31 -7.50 24.36
C GLU A 519 5.67 -8.13 25.72
N LYS A 520 5.49 -7.39 26.82
CA LYS A 520 5.63 -7.91 28.19
C LYS A 520 4.67 -9.07 28.43
N LEU A 521 3.37 -8.91 28.13
CA LEU A 521 2.37 -9.96 28.31
C LEU A 521 2.63 -11.18 27.42
N VAL A 522 3.13 -10.98 26.19
CA VAL A 522 3.56 -12.06 25.30
C VAL A 522 4.72 -12.85 25.91
N ALA A 523 5.67 -12.18 26.57
CA ALA A 523 6.80 -12.81 27.25
C ALA A 523 6.34 -13.58 28.51
N GLU A 524 5.43 -13.00 29.31
CA GLU A 524 4.85 -13.62 30.50
C GLU A 524 3.96 -14.83 30.18
N ALA A 525 3.24 -14.81 29.06
CA ALA A 525 2.45 -15.94 28.59
C ALA A 525 3.31 -17.17 28.25
N GLY A 526 4.63 -17.03 28.16
CA GLY A 526 5.59 -18.12 28.03
C GLY A 526 5.53 -18.87 26.69
N PHE A 527 5.94 -20.14 26.74
CA PHE A 527 6.05 -21.02 25.57
C PHE A 527 4.67 -21.31 24.97
N GLY A 528 4.49 -20.98 23.69
CA GLY A 528 3.23 -21.13 22.95
C GLY A 528 3.42 -20.82 21.46
N PRO A 529 2.35 -20.82 20.64
CA PRO A 529 2.47 -20.47 19.23
C PRO A 529 3.01 -19.04 19.08
N SER A 530 3.89 -18.85 18.09
CA SER A 530 4.42 -17.51 17.80
C SER A 530 3.35 -16.66 17.13
N LEU A 531 3.12 -15.45 17.64
CA LEU A 531 2.18 -14.50 17.05
C LEU A 531 2.75 -13.88 15.76
N ASN A 532 4.08 -13.82 15.64
CA ASN A 532 4.81 -13.27 14.49
C ASN A 532 5.16 -14.34 13.44
N LEU A 533 4.32 -15.37 13.27
CA LEU A 533 4.58 -16.44 12.29
C LEU A 533 4.55 -15.89 10.86
N LYS A 534 5.72 -15.81 10.23
CA LYS A 534 5.85 -15.39 8.84
C LYS A 534 5.16 -16.40 7.93
N SER A 535 4.04 -16.00 7.33
CA SER A 535 3.25 -16.86 6.47
C SER A 535 3.81 -16.90 5.03
N CYS A 536 3.78 -18.07 4.37
CA CYS A 536 3.97 -18.13 2.91
C CYS A 536 2.73 -17.49 2.27
N SER A 537 2.86 -16.22 1.86
CA SER A 537 1.80 -15.57 1.09
C SER A 537 1.63 -16.28 -0.25
N TRP A 538 0.38 -16.57 -0.62
CA TRP A 538 0.10 -17.24 -1.88
C TRP A 538 0.47 -16.35 -3.06
N PRO A 539 1.22 -16.84 -4.05
CA PRO A 539 1.56 -16.05 -5.23
C PRO A 539 0.29 -15.57 -5.96
N CYS A 540 0.28 -14.35 -6.50
CA CYS A 540 -0.85 -13.81 -7.25
C CYS A 540 -1.33 -14.74 -8.38
N VAL A 541 -0.39 -15.41 -9.07
CA VAL A 541 -0.71 -16.40 -10.11
C VAL A 541 -1.56 -17.55 -9.59
N LEU A 542 -1.33 -17.98 -8.34
CA LEU A 542 -2.11 -19.03 -7.70
C LEU A 542 -3.52 -18.54 -7.35
N LEU A 543 -3.63 -17.36 -6.72
CA LEU A 543 -4.93 -16.73 -6.40
C LEU A 543 -5.78 -16.55 -7.67
N MET A 544 -5.16 -16.05 -8.75
CA MET A 544 -5.77 -15.94 -10.08
C MET A 544 -6.29 -17.26 -10.61
N ARG A 545 -5.48 -18.32 -10.57
CA ARG A 545 -5.89 -19.64 -11.08
C ARG A 545 -7.02 -20.25 -10.27
N LEU A 546 -6.97 -20.11 -8.96
CA LEU A 546 -8.02 -20.58 -8.05
C LEU A 546 -9.34 -19.85 -8.33
N GLY A 547 -9.33 -18.52 -8.36
CA GLY A 547 -10.53 -17.74 -8.62
C GLY A 547 -11.06 -17.90 -10.05
N MET A 548 -10.19 -18.04 -11.06
CA MET A 548 -10.62 -18.37 -12.42
C MET A 548 -11.35 -19.72 -12.47
N HIS A 549 -10.83 -20.72 -11.76
CA HIS A 549 -11.47 -22.03 -11.68
C HIS A 549 -12.85 -21.94 -11.01
N MET A 550 -12.97 -21.22 -9.90
CA MET A 550 -14.25 -20.98 -9.22
C MET A 550 -15.25 -20.27 -10.15
N LEU A 551 -14.79 -19.23 -10.84
CA LEU A 551 -15.63 -18.49 -11.79
C LEU A 551 -16.09 -19.36 -12.98
N GLU A 552 -15.25 -20.26 -13.49
CA GLU A 552 -15.66 -21.22 -14.51
C GLU A 552 -16.74 -22.19 -14.00
N LEU A 553 -16.66 -22.63 -12.73
CA LEU A 553 -17.70 -23.44 -12.11
C LEU A 553 -19.01 -22.66 -12.02
N MET A 554 -18.95 -21.40 -11.61
CA MET A 554 -20.09 -20.50 -11.54
C MET A 554 -20.77 -20.33 -12.90
N VAL A 555 -20.03 -19.97 -13.94
CA VAL A 555 -20.56 -19.79 -15.31
C VAL A 555 -21.25 -21.07 -15.82
N LYS A 556 -20.76 -22.25 -15.45
CA LYS A 556 -21.34 -23.54 -15.87
C LYS A 556 -22.54 -23.97 -15.03
N ALA A 557 -22.52 -23.72 -13.73
CA ALA A 557 -23.50 -24.24 -12.77
C ALA A 557 -24.72 -23.31 -12.61
N ILE A 558 -24.52 -21.99 -12.66
CA ILE A 558 -25.57 -21.01 -12.39
C ILE A 558 -26.42 -20.80 -13.64
N LYS A 559 -27.64 -21.32 -13.62
CA LYS A 559 -28.59 -21.22 -14.73
C LYS A 559 -29.95 -20.74 -14.26
N VAL A 560 -30.67 -20.05 -15.14
CA VAL A 560 -32.05 -19.61 -14.93
C VAL A 560 -32.92 -20.08 -16.11
N PRO A 561 -34.19 -20.48 -15.90
CA PRO A 561 -35.11 -20.76 -17.01
C PRO A 561 -35.38 -19.49 -17.83
N ARG A 562 -35.29 -19.58 -19.16
CA ARG A 562 -35.52 -18.43 -20.07
C ARG A 562 -36.94 -17.85 -19.94
N ASN A 563 -37.92 -18.69 -19.61
CA ASN A 563 -39.33 -18.33 -19.53
C ASN A 563 -39.76 -17.77 -18.16
N ILE A 564 -38.82 -17.58 -17.23
CA ILE A 564 -39.10 -17.21 -15.83
C ILE A 564 -39.85 -15.87 -15.69
N LEU A 565 -39.53 -14.89 -16.54
CA LEU A 565 -40.24 -13.59 -16.60
C LEU A 565 -41.25 -13.51 -17.76
N ASN A 566 -41.07 -14.31 -18.81
CA ASN A 566 -41.95 -14.33 -19.97
C ASN A 566 -42.38 -15.77 -20.29
N ARG A 567 -43.59 -16.12 -19.85
CA ARG A 567 -44.17 -17.47 -19.99
C ARG A 567 -44.40 -17.92 -21.44
N ARG A 568 -44.32 -17.01 -22.42
CA ARG A 568 -44.46 -17.32 -23.86
C ARG A 568 -43.19 -17.93 -24.48
N LEU A 569 -42.06 -17.88 -23.77
CA LEU A 569 -40.80 -18.47 -24.22
C LEU A 569 -40.69 -19.93 -23.78
N GLU A 570 -39.89 -20.71 -24.51
CA GLU A 570 -39.57 -22.08 -24.11
C GLU A 570 -38.75 -22.14 -22.81
N SER A 571 -39.03 -23.15 -21.98
CA SER A 571 -38.32 -23.42 -20.73
C SER A 571 -36.95 -24.05 -21.00
N LYS A 572 -35.98 -23.23 -21.42
CA LYS A 572 -34.58 -23.64 -21.61
C LYS A 572 -33.70 -23.03 -20.52
N PRO A 573 -32.84 -23.81 -19.84
CA PRO A 573 -31.90 -23.27 -18.87
C PRO A 573 -30.81 -22.47 -19.58
N ILE A 574 -30.68 -21.19 -19.23
CA ILE A 574 -29.64 -20.29 -19.75
C ILE A 574 -28.65 -19.93 -18.64
N PRO A 575 -27.35 -19.76 -18.93
CA PRO A 575 -26.39 -19.28 -17.94
C PRO A 575 -26.79 -17.92 -17.37
N VAL A 576 -26.52 -17.69 -16.09
CA VAL A 576 -26.71 -16.35 -15.49
C VAL A 576 -25.53 -15.45 -15.77
N LEU A 577 -24.31 -16.00 -15.88
CA LEU A 577 -23.08 -15.25 -16.09
C LEU A 577 -22.50 -15.55 -17.48
N TYR A 578 -22.05 -14.51 -18.18
CA TYR A 578 -21.43 -14.62 -19.50
C TYR A 578 -20.09 -13.90 -19.54
N HIS A 579 -19.12 -14.51 -20.21
CA HIS A 579 -17.87 -13.86 -20.54
C HIS A 579 -18.02 -13.08 -21.85
N VAL A 580 -17.80 -11.77 -21.78
CA VAL A 580 -17.87 -10.83 -22.90
C VAL A 580 -16.55 -10.10 -23.03
N TYR A 581 -16.10 -9.84 -24.25
CA TYR A 581 -14.93 -9.01 -24.48
C TYR A 581 -15.35 -7.59 -24.84
N SER A 582 -14.72 -6.61 -24.20
CA SER A 582 -14.85 -5.19 -24.55
C SER A 582 -13.50 -4.65 -25.00
N PHE A 583 -13.51 -3.67 -25.91
CA PHE A 583 -12.32 -2.96 -26.34
C PHE A 583 -12.22 -1.63 -25.61
N TYR A 584 -11.16 -1.46 -24.82
CA TYR A 584 -10.77 -0.18 -24.24
C TYR A 584 -9.59 0.37 -25.05
N SER A 585 -9.87 1.35 -25.91
CA SER A 585 -8.95 1.81 -26.96
C SER A 585 -8.48 0.65 -27.86
N ASN A 586 -7.24 0.19 -27.71
CA ASN A 586 -6.64 -0.89 -28.53
C ASN A 586 -6.54 -2.22 -27.75
N TRP A 587 -6.99 -2.27 -26.51
CA TRP A 587 -6.83 -3.44 -25.63
C TRP A 587 -8.15 -4.17 -25.43
N GLN A 588 -8.14 -5.48 -25.64
CA GLN A 588 -9.27 -6.35 -25.35
C GLN A 588 -9.24 -6.72 -23.87
N VAL A 589 -10.35 -6.45 -23.17
CA VAL A 589 -10.55 -6.77 -21.76
C VAL A 589 -11.72 -7.75 -21.63
N GLY A 590 -11.51 -8.87 -20.94
CA GLY A 590 -12.56 -9.82 -20.60
C GLY A 590 -13.40 -9.33 -19.43
N LEU A 591 -14.71 -9.34 -19.59
CA LEU A 591 -15.71 -8.93 -18.60
C LEU A 591 -16.67 -10.08 -18.31
N ILE A 592 -17.08 -10.25 -17.05
CA ILE A 592 -18.18 -11.13 -16.68
C ILE A 592 -19.44 -10.28 -16.52
N LYS A 593 -20.46 -10.55 -17.33
CA LYS A 593 -21.74 -9.85 -17.30
C LYS A 593 -22.87 -10.76 -16.82
N PRO A 594 -23.77 -10.27 -15.95
CA PRO A 594 -24.99 -10.98 -15.63
C PRO A 594 -25.99 -10.95 -16.79
N HIS A 595 -26.85 -11.96 -16.88
CA HIS A 595 -27.96 -11.99 -17.82
C HIS A 595 -28.98 -10.89 -17.47
N PRO A 596 -29.57 -10.17 -18.45
CA PRO A 596 -30.58 -9.15 -18.18
C PRO A 596 -31.78 -9.63 -17.35
N ILE A 597 -32.23 -10.88 -17.54
CA ILE A 597 -33.29 -11.50 -16.72
C ILE A 597 -32.89 -11.50 -15.24
N TYR A 598 -31.64 -11.87 -14.94
CA TYR A 598 -31.16 -11.87 -13.56
C TYR A 598 -31.10 -10.45 -12.99
N SER A 599 -30.53 -9.50 -13.74
CA SER A 599 -30.50 -8.08 -13.33
C SER A 599 -31.90 -7.52 -13.07
N GLN A 600 -32.90 -7.92 -13.85
CA GLN A 600 -34.29 -7.51 -13.65
C GLN A 600 -34.91 -8.16 -12.41
N ILE A 601 -34.63 -9.44 -12.12
CA ILE A 601 -35.11 -10.11 -10.89
C ILE A 601 -34.52 -9.41 -9.66
N VAL A 602 -33.21 -9.15 -9.64
CA VAL A 602 -32.54 -8.45 -8.53
C VAL A 602 -33.08 -7.04 -8.35
N SER A 603 -33.24 -6.29 -9.45
CA SER A 603 -33.81 -4.95 -9.41
C SER A 603 -35.25 -4.94 -8.89
N ASN A 604 -36.07 -5.95 -9.24
CA ASN A 604 -37.43 -6.09 -8.72
C ASN A 604 -37.47 -6.55 -7.25
N ALA A 605 -36.49 -7.35 -6.82
CA ALA A 605 -36.38 -7.81 -5.44
C ALA A 605 -36.08 -6.66 -4.48
N ALA A 606 -35.33 -5.64 -4.94
CA ALA A 606 -35.00 -4.43 -4.20
C ALA A 606 -34.59 -4.74 -2.75
N GLU A 607 -33.59 -5.61 -2.59
CA GLU A 607 -33.09 -6.01 -1.27
C GLU A 607 -32.48 -4.80 -0.56
N THR A 608 -32.78 -4.67 0.74
CA THR A 608 -32.36 -3.54 1.57
C THR A 608 -31.09 -3.84 2.35
N THR A 609 -30.50 -5.02 2.20
CA THR A 609 -29.33 -5.43 2.97
C THR A 609 -28.04 -5.28 2.17
N LEU A 610 -26.99 -4.80 2.81
CA LEU A 610 -25.64 -4.65 2.26
C LEU A 610 -24.68 -5.57 3.01
N THR A 611 -23.75 -6.23 2.31
CA THR A 611 -22.81 -7.16 2.93
C THR A 611 -21.36 -6.71 2.72
N PHE A 612 -20.60 -6.63 3.81
CA PHE A 612 -19.21 -6.20 3.83
C PHE A 612 -18.30 -7.30 4.39
N ASN A 613 -17.00 -7.23 4.09
CA ASN A 613 -15.99 -7.98 4.84
C ASN A 613 -15.87 -7.37 6.25
N SER A 614 -15.69 -8.20 7.28
CA SER A 614 -15.44 -7.76 8.66
C SER A 614 -14.30 -6.74 8.79
N SER A 615 -13.21 -6.91 8.03
CA SER A 615 -12.07 -5.98 8.00
C SER A 615 -12.37 -4.63 7.33
N ALA A 616 -13.49 -4.52 6.61
CA ALA A 616 -13.93 -3.27 6.01
C ALA A 616 -14.78 -2.41 6.97
N MET A 617 -15.09 -2.94 8.15
CA MET A 617 -15.91 -2.29 9.17
C MET A 617 -15.01 -1.72 10.28
N PRO A 618 -15.43 -0.64 10.96
CA PRO A 618 -14.75 -0.15 12.15
C PRO A 618 -14.70 -1.23 13.25
N MET A 619 -13.62 -1.26 14.04
CA MET A 619 -13.50 -2.23 15.15
C MET A 619 -14.38 -1.84 16.32
N LEU A 620 -14.95 -2.80 17.04
CA LEU A 620 -15.78 -2.57 18.23
C LEU A 620 -15.00 -2.62 19.55
N CYS A 621 -13.71 -2.89 19.50
CA CYS A 621 -12.77 -2.85 20.61
C CYS A 621 -11.48 -2.11 20.21
N PRO A 622 -10.65 -1.68 21.18
CA PRO A 622 -9.31 -1.17 20.89
C PRO A 622 -8.51 -2.14 20.00
N PRO A 623 -7.83 -1.66 18.95
CA PRO A 623 -7.06 -2.54 18.06
C PRO A 623 -5.93 -3.30 18.78
N VAL A 624 -5.51 -4.43 18.21
CA VAL A 624 -4.28 -5.10 18.63
C VAL A 624 -3.10 -4.20 18.25
N PRO A 625 -2.19 -3.88 19.19
CA PRO A 625 -1.07 -3.00 18.88
C PRO A 625 -0.14 -3.66 17.85
N TRP A 626 0.33 -2.85 16.91
CA TRP A 626 1.44 -3.17 16.04
C TRP A 626 2.70 -3.44 16.85
N THR A 627 3.20 -4.68 16.79
CA THR A 627 4.48 -5.10 17.37
C THR A 627 5.51 -5.48 16.30
N SER A 628 5.06 -5.71 15.06
CA SER A 628 5.92 -6.02 13.93
C SER A 628 5.26 -5.61 12.61
N PRO A 629 6.01 -5.57 11.49
CA PRO A 629 5.41 -5.34 10.16
C PRO A 629 4.34 -6.35 9.74
N ASN A 630 4.23 -7.48 10.45
CA ASN A 630 3.37 -8.61 10.12
C ASN A 630 2.30 -8.89 11.19
N PHE A 631 2.25 -8.13 12.29
CA PHE A 631 1.31 -8.35 13.40
C PHE A 631 0.85 -7.03 14.04
N GLY A 632 -0.46 -6.79 14.00
CA GLY A 632 -1.16 -5.62 14.54
C GLY A 632 -2.48 -5.35 13.83
N ALA A 633 -3.20 -4.31 14.26
CA ALA A 633 -4.52 -3.87 13.79
C ALA A 633 -5.69 -4.78 14.23
N PHE A 634 -6.14 -5.70 13.37
CA PHE A 634 -7.27 -6.57 13.68
C PHE A 634 -6.87 -7.77 14.56
N VAL A 635 -7.84 -8.43 15.18
CA VAL A 635 -7.58 -9.57 16.09
C VAL A 635 -7.18 -10.83 15.32
N LEU A 636 -7.95 -11.15 14.26
CA LEU A 636 -7.82 -12.35 13.44
C LEU A 636 -7.39 -12.04 12.00
N ASN A 637 -7.86 -10.94 11.42
CA ASN A 637 -7.53 -10.60 10.03
C ASN A 637 -6.06 -10.15 9.88
N ASP A 638 -5.32 -10.78 8.97
CA ASP A 638 -3.93 -10.38 8.68
C ASP A 638 -3.93 -9.00 7.99
N THR A 639 -3.20 -8.06 8.58
CA THR A 639 -3.06 -6.69 8.05
C THR A 639 -1.61 -6.41 7.71
N LYS A 640 -1.37 -5.85 6.53
CA LYS A 640 -0.04 -5.36 6.16
C LYS A 640 0.19 -3.98 6.76
N LEU A 641 1.35 -3.77 7.36
CA LEU A 641 1.78 -2.45 7.85
C LEU A 641 1.81 -1.42 6.71
N MET A 642 2.45 -1.76 5.58
CA MET A 642 2.47 -0.93 4.37
C MET A 642 1.45 -1.40 3.33
N ARG A 643 0.64 -0.47 2.83
CA ARG A 643 -0.21 -0.63 1.65
C ARG A 643 0.65 -0.61 0.40
N PHE A 644 0.68 -1.73 -0.31
CA PHE A 644 1.32 -1.80 -1.61
C PHE A 644 0.58 -2.75 -2.55
N MET A 645 0.64 -2.46 -3.84
CA MET A 645 0.10 -3.35 -4.87
C MET A 645 0.95 -4.62 -4.94
N ASP A 646 0.32 -5.78 -5.15
CA ASP A 646 0.89 -7.15 -5.08
C ASP A 646 2.25 -7.35 -5.80
N ASP A 647 2.59 -6.45 -6.73
CA ASP A 647 3.84 -6.36 -7.49
C ASP A 647 5.07 -5.82 -6.68
N SER A 648 5.05 -5.72 -5.34
CA SER A 648 6.14 -5.05 -4.60
C SER A 648 6.60 -5.72 -3.30
N THR A 649 6.91 -7.02 -3.39
CA THR A 649 7.53 -7.84 -2.33
C THR A 649 8.83 -7.26 -1.74
N HIS A 650 9.51 -6.35 -2.46
CA HIS A 650 10.73 -5.69 -2.00
C HIS A 650 10.52 -4.81 -0.76
N HIS A 651 9.38 -4.14 -0.62
CA HIS A 651 9.09 -3.30 0.55
C HIS A 651 8.99 -4.13 1.82
N GLN A 652 8.17 -5.19 1.78
CA GLN A 652 8.02 -6.09 2.91
C GLN A 652 9.36 -6.71 3.30
N LEU A 653 10.20 -7.05 2.31
CA LEU A 653 11.53 -7.58 2.58
C LEU A 653 12.43 -6.56 3.30
N LEU A 654 12.39 -5.29 2.92
CA LEU A 654 13.15 -4.23 3.61
C LEU A 654 12.66 -4.03 5.04
N LEU A 655 11.35 -4.08 5.27
CA LEU A 655 10.78 -4.00 6.62
C LEU A 655 11.20 -5.19 7.47
N ASP A 656 11.14 -6.40 6.93
CA ASP A 656 11.54 -7.63 7.63
C ASP A 656 13.06 -7.67 7.94
N GLN A 657 13.89 -6.98 7.14
CA GLN A 657 15.34 -6.89 7.35
C GLN A 657 15.74 -5.74 8.29
N CYS A 658 14.83 -4.79 8.54
CA CYS A 658 15.09 -3.66 9.42
C CYS A 658 15.11 -4.13 10.88
N PRO A 659 16.08 -3.71 11.71
CA PRO A 659 16.01 -3.93 13.15
C PRO A 659 14.71 -3.39 13.72
N LEU A 660 13.94 -4.21 14.44
CA LEU A 660 12.62 -3.85 14.95
C LEU A 660 12.63 -2.58 15.81
N VAL A 661 13.69 -2.38 16.60
CA VAL A 661 13.88 -1.18 17.43
C VAL A 661 13.81 0.12 16.64
N ASN A 662 14.23 0.11 15.37
CA ASN A 662 14.15 1.28 14.49
C ASN A 662 12.73 1.56 14.01
N LEU A 663 11.83 0.58 14.08
CA LEU A 663 10.43 0.74 13.68
C LEU A 663 9.52 1.10 14.87
N HIS A 664 9.96 0.93 16.12
CA HIS A 664 9.13 1.16 17.31
C HIS A 664 8.38 2.50 17.29
N PRO A 665 9.02 3.66 16.99
CA PRO A 665 8.29 4.93 16.97
C PRO A 665 7.16 4.96 15.93
N VAL A 666 7.36 4.31 14.77
CA VAL A 666 6.36 4.23 13.70
C VAL A 666 5.20 3.34 14.12
N LEU A 667 5.50 2.19 14.74
CA LEU A 667 4.47 1.27 15.24
C LEU A 667 3.66 1.92 16.36
N ASP A 668 4.33 2.59 17.30
CA ASP A 668 3.69 3.26 18.44
C ASP A 668 2.81 4.44 17.99
N ALA A 669 3.22 5.20 16.97
CA ALA A 669 2.39 6.25 16.39
C ALA A 669 1.12 5.68 15.72
N LEU A 670 1.23 4.57 14.98
CA LEU A 670 0.05 3.90 14.41
C LEU A 670 -0.88 3.34 15.48
N ASN A 671 -0.32 2.82 16.58
CA ASN A 671 -1.08 2.32 17.73
C ASN A 671 -1.88 3.44 18.38
N GLN A 672 -1.27 4.60 18.58
CA GLN A 672 -1.94 5.77 19.12
C GLN A 672 -3.11 6.22 18.23
N LEU A 673 -2.87 6.36 16.92
CA LEU A 673 -3.93 6.73 15.96
C LEU A 673 -5.07 5.70 15.96
N GLY A 674 -4.74 4.41 16.09
CA GLY A 674 -5.68 3.31 16.17
C GLY A 674 -6.50 3.26 17.46
N ASN A 675 -5.93 3.70 18.57
CA ASN A 675 -6.56 3.67 19.89
C ASN A 675 -7.53 4.82 20.14
N CYS A 676 -7.62 5.80 19.24
CA CYS A 676 -8.64 6.84 19.32
C CYS A 676 -10.05 6.24 19.14
N ALA A 677 -10.89 6.38 20.16
CA ALA A 677 -12.27 5.92 20.17
C ALA A 677 -13.21 6.96 19.54
N TRP A 678 -14.12 6.51 18.68
CA TRP A 678 -15.06 7.34 17.91
C TRP A 678 -16.51 6.99 18.22
N LYS A 679 -17.39 7.97 18.04
CA LYS A 679 -18.86 7.81 18.07
C LYS A 679 -19.52 8.62 16.95
N ILE A 680 -20.79 8.32 16.67
CA ILE A 680 -21.59 9.00 15.64
C ILE A 680 -22.25 10.26 16.20
N ASN A 681 -22.17 11.36 15.45
CA ASN A 681 -22.99 12.55 15.62
C ASN A 681 -24.39 12.31 15.07
N GLN A 682 -25.26 11.73 15.91
CA GLN A 682 -26.57 11.26 15.48
C GLN A 682 -27.46 12.35 14.86
N PRO A 683 -27.59 13.57 15.44
CA PRO A 683 -28.40 14.63 14.83
C PRO A 683 -27.97 14.99 13.41
N VAL A 684 -26.66 15.06 13.16
CA VAL A 684 -26.12 15.36 11.83
C VAL A 684 -26.36 14.19 10.87
N LEU A 685 -26.17 12.95 11.32
CA LEU A 685 -26.47 11.76 10.52
C LEU A 685 -27.94 11.71 10.09
N ASP A 686 -28.87 12.07 10.98
CA ASP A 686 -30.31 12.06 10.69
C ASP A 686 -30.70 13.07 9.61
N ILE A 687 -30.15 14.28 9.68
CA ILE A 687 -30.34 15.31 8.65
C ILE A 687 -29.78 14.82 7.30
N ILE A 688 -28.58 14.25 7.29
CA ILE A 688 -27.95 13.75 6.06
C ILE A 688 -28.77 12.61 5.45
N ILE A 689 -29.20 11.63 6.26
CA ILE A 689 -30.04 10.52 5.79
C ILE A 689 -31.39 11.03 5.28
N SER A 690 -31.97 12.05 5.92
CA SER A 690 -33.22 12.68 5.47
C SER A 690 -33.07 13.28 4.07
N ILE A 691 -32.03 14.10 3.84
CA ILE A 691 -31.77 14.69 2.51
C ILE A 691 -31.42 13.60 1.49
N PHE A 692 -30.62 12.59 1.89
CA PHE A 692 -30.27 11.47 1.05
C PHE A 692 -31.52 10.72 0.58
N ASN A 693 -32.49 10.47 1.45
CA ASN A 693 -33.71 9.73 1.11
C ASN A 693 -34.76 10.54 0.33
N ASP A 694 -34.66 11.87 0.30
CA ASP A 694 -35.48 12.72 -0.55
C ASP A 694 -34.87 12.82 -1.97
N LYS A 695 -34.38 14.00 -2.39
CA LYS A 695 -33.80 14.22 -3.72
C LYS A 695 -32.28 14.32 -3.74
N GLY A 696 -31.62 14.20 -2.59
CA GLY A 696 -30.23 14.62 -2.43
C GLY A 696 -30.07 16.13 -2.60
N ASP A 697 -28.82 16.59 -2.52
CA ASP A 697 -28.46 18.00 -2.70
C ASP A 697 -27.02 18.06 -3.24
N GLU A 698 -26.87 18.44 -4.52
CA GLU A 698 -25.56 18.55 -5.17
C GLU A 698 -24.66 19.61 -4.51
N LYS A 699 -25.22 20.67 -3.91
CA LYS A 699 -24.46 21.73 -3.24
C LYS A 699 -23.87 21.24 -1.92
N LEU A 700 -24.60 20.38 -1.21
CA LEU A 700 -24.17 19.78 0.06
C LEU A 700 -23.43 18.44 -0.12
N ASP A 701 -23.01 18.10 -1.35
CA ASP A 701 -22.36 16.84 -1.69
C ASP A 701 -23.16 15.59 -1.28
N ILE A 702 -24.50 15.69 -1.23
CA ILE A 702 -25.38 14.54 -1.02
C ILE A 702 -25.90 14.07 -2.39
N PRO A 703 -25.43 12.91 -2.88
CA PRO A 703 -25.72 12.48 -4.24
C PRO A 703 -27.22 12.21 -4.43
N PRO A 704 -27.84 12.72 -5.51
CA PRO A 704 -29.25 12.50 -5.81
C PRO A 704 -29.54 11.05 -6.23
N PRO A 705 -30.79 10.57 -6.07
CA PRO A 705 -31.21 9.27 -6.59
C PRO A 705 -31.24 9.26 -8.13
N LEU A 706 -31.22 8.06 -8.72
CA LEU A 706 -31.24 7.89 -10.19
C LEU A 706 -32.51 8.45 -10.86
N SER A 707 -33.58 8.69 -10.10
CA SER A 707 -34.79 9.35 -10.61
C SER A 707 -34.54 10.78 -11.08
N GLU A 708 -33.53 11.46 -10.53
CA GLU A 708 -33.12 12.81 -10.91
C GLU A 708 -32.07 12.82 -12.04
N ALA A 709 -31.70 11.64 -12.56
CA ALA A 709 -30.72 11.55 -13.64
C ALA A 709 -31.25 12.17 -14.95
N PRO A 710 -30.37 12.79 -15.76
CA PRO A 710 -30.78 13.41 -17.02
C PRO A 710 -31.44 12.38 -17.94
N LYS A 711 -32.62 12.71 -18.47
CA LYS A 711 -33.33 11.83 -19.41
C LYS A 711 -32.60 11.80 -20.76
N PRO A 712 -32.51 10.62 -21.41
CA PRO A 712 -31.92 10.54 -22.73
C PRO A 712 -32.77 11.35 -23.73
N PRO A 713 -32.14 12.04 -24.71
CA PRO A 713 -32.85 12.81 -25.71
C PRO A 713 -33.76 11.88 -26.55
N THR A 714 -34.95 12.36 -26.91
CA THR A 714 -35.93 11.59 -27.69
C THR A 714 -35.33 11.18 -29.03
N ALA A 715 -35.33 9.87 -29.32
CA ALA A 715 -34.75 9.37 -30.57
C ALA A 715 -35.56 9.87 -31.78
N PRO A 716 -34.92 10.48 -32.80
CA PRO A 716 -35.61 10.81 -34.04
C PRO A 716 -36.10 9.53 -34.73
N SER A 717 -37.28 9.59 -35.38
CA SER A 717 -38.02 8.44 -35.94
C SER A 717 -37.23 7.58 -36.95
N ASN A 718 -36.10 8.07 -37.48
CA ASN A 718 -35.24 7.36 -38.43
C ASN A 718 -33.86 7.07 -37.80
N SER A 719 -33.59 5.77 -37.58
CA SER A 719 -32.35 5.26 -36.94
C SER A 719 -31.08 5.45 -37.77
N SER A 720 -31.20 5.70 -39.08
CA SER A 720 -30.07 5.82 -40.02
C SER A 720 -29.35 7.18 -39.98
N THR A 721 -29.90 8.17 -39.28
CA THR A 721 -29.39 9.56 -39.25
C THR A 721 -29.26 10.12 -37.83
N TRP A 722 -28.71 9.33 -36.90
CA TRP A 722 -28.29 9.88 -35.61
C TRP A 722 -27.17 10.91 -35.84
N SER A 723 -27.50 12.20 -35.67
CA SER A 723 -26.54 13.29 -35.80
C SER A 723 -25.39 13.11 -34.80
N LYS A 724 -24.20 13.62 -35.13
CA LYS A 724 -23.06 13.60 -34.21
C LYS A 724 -23.40 14.28 -32.87
N SER A 725 -24.23 15.31 -32.92
CA SER A 725 -24.75 16.01 -31.73
C SER A 725 -25.59 15.09 -30.84
N PHE A 726 -26.56 14.38 -31.43
CA PHE A 726 -27.42 13.45 -30.67
C PHE A 726 -26.61 12.32 -30.01
N LYS A 727 -25.63 11.76 -30.72
CA LYS A 727 -24.72 10.74 -30.16
C LYS A 727 -23.88 11.28 -29.00
N HIS A 728 -23.43 12.54 -29.11
CA HIS A 728 -22.65 13.21 -28.08
C HIS A 728 -23.50 13.48 -26.84
N GLU A 729 -24.71 14.02 -27.01
CA GLU A 729 -25.66 14.29 -25.94
C GLU A 729 -26.08 13.00 -25.21
N LEU A 730 -26.39 11.93 -25.94
CA LEU A 730 -26.68 10.62 -25.36
C LEU A 730 -25.48 10.05 -24.58
N PHE A 731 -24.25 10.28 -25.06
CA PHE A 731 -23.04 9.88 -24.35
C PHE A 731 -22.87 10.67 -23.05
N LEU A 732 -23.07 12.00 -23.07
CA LEU A 732 -23.01 12.85 -21.88
C LEU A 732 -24.05 12.47 -20.84
N CYS A 733 -25.29 12.22 -21.27
CA CYS A 733 -26.37 11.73 -20.40
C CYS A 733 -25.97 10.41 -19.72
N LYS A 734 -25.52 9.40 -20.49
CA LYS A 734 -25.07 8.11 -19.93
C LYS A 734 -23.88 8.26 -18.98
N LYS A 735 -22.95 9.15 -19.30
CA LYS A 735 -21.80 9.44 -18.45
C LYS A 735 -22.26 10.04 -17.11
N LYS A 736 -23.12 11.08 -17.13
CA LYS A 736 -23.65 11.70 -15.91
C LYS A 736 -24.45 10.72 -15.07
N THR A 737 -25.31 9.89 -15.67
CA THR A 737 -26.04 8.83 -14.94
C THR A 737 -25.09 7.84 -14.24
N ALA A 738 -24.01 7.43 -14.90
CA ALA A 738 -23.04 6.51 -14.32
C ALA A 738 -22.23 7.15 -13.17
N GLU A 739 -21.88 8.43 -13.30
CA GLU A 739 -21.22 9.22 -12.25
C GLU A 739 -22.14 9.38 -11.03
N MET A 740 -23.40 9.77 -11.25
CA MET A 740 -24.42 9.88 -10.18
C MET A 740 -24.62 8.55 -9.47
N HIS A 741 -24.75 7.44 -10.20
CA HIS A 741 -24.86 6.10 -9.60
C HIS A 741 -23.65 5.78 -8.71
N SER A 742 -22.44 6.08 -9.19
CA SER A 742 -21.20 5.76 -8.47
C SER A 742 -21.11 6.54 -7.16
N LEU A 743 -21.40 7.84 -7.20
CA LEU A 743 -21.41 8.70 -6.00
C LEU A 743 -22.52 8.29 -5.03
N ARG A 744 -23.71 7.96 -5.54
CA ARG A 744 -24.84 7.50 -4.73
C ARG A 744 -24.53 6.20 -3.97
N MET A 745 -23.89 5.23 -4.62
CA MET A 745 -23.49 3.97 -3.98
C MET A 745 -22.39 4.17 -2.94
N ASP A 746 -21.40 5.03 -3.21
CA ASP A 746 -20.35 5.38 -2.24
C ASP A 746 -20.95 6.01 -0.98
N ALA A 747 -21.86 6.98 -1.13
CA ALA A 747 -22.60 7.56 0.00
C ALA A 747 -23.50 6.54 0.70
N LEU A 748 -24.19 5.67 -0.04
CA LEU A 748 -25.03 4.60 0.52
C LEU A 748 -24.23 3.70 1.46
N TYR A 749 -23.05 3.24 1.05
CA TYR A 749 -22.20 2.39 1.88
C TYR A 749 -21.72 3.11 3.13
N LYS A 750 -21.24 4.36 2.99
CA LYS A 750 -20.80 5.20 4.12
C LYS A 750 -21.90 5.41 5.15
N LEU A 751 -23.07 5.87 4.70
CA LEU A 751 -24.20 6.19 5.58
C LEU A 751 -24.79 4.93 6.22
N SER A 752 -24.83 3.81 5.50
CA SER A 752 -25.30 2.53 6.07
C SER A 752 -24.35 1.99 7.14
N ILE A 753 -23.03 2.08 6.92
CA ILE A 753 -22.04 1.72 7.94
C ILE A 753 -22.16 2.65 9.15
N ALA A 754 -22.24 3.96 8.93
CA ALA A 754 -22.43 4.95 10.00
C ALA A 754 -23.71 4.66 10.82
N ASN A 755 -24.82 4.34 10.16
CA ASN A 755 -26.07 3.98 10.81
C ASN A 755 -25.98 2.65 11.57
N TYR A 756 -25.21 1.66 11.08
CA TYR A 756 -24.97 0.39 11.77
C TYR A 756 -24.17 0.54 13.08
N VAL A 757 -23.29 1.54 13.15
CA VAL A 757 -22.51 1.88 14.36
C VAL A 757 -23.07 3.09 15.12
N ARG A 758 -24.30 3.54 14.81
CA ARG A 758 -24.96 4.73 15.38
C ARG A 758 -24.88 4.82 16.90
N ASP A 759 -25.16 3.72 17.58
CA ASP A 759 -25.22 3.64 19.05
C ASP A 759 -24.00 2.94 19.66
N LYS A 760 -22.91 2.83 18.90
CA LYS A 760 -21.70 2.12 19.30
C LYS A 760 -20.51 3.07 19.36
N VAL A 761 -19.58 2.76 20.26
CA VAL A 761 -18.22 3.28 20.21
C VAL A 761 -17.37 2.31 19.41
N PHE A 762 -16.54 2.85 18.50
CA PHE A 762 -15.72 2.08 17.58
C PHE A 762 -14.32 2.71 17.37
N TRP A 763 -13.43 1.94 16.76
CA TRP A 763 -12.02 2.31 16.53
C TRP A 763 -11.62 2.08 15.07
N PHE A 764 -10.67 2.89 14.61
CA PHE A 764 -10.09 2.79 13.29
C PHE A 764 -8.63 2.33 13.38
N PRO A 765 -8.31 1.03 13.26
CA PRO A 765 -6.92 0.62 13.14
C PRO A 765 -6.27 1.32 11.94
N HIS A 766 -5.03 1.78 12.10
CA HIS A 766 -4.29 2.47 11.04
C HIS A 766 -3.19 1.58 10.45
N ASN A 767 -2.92 1.81 9.17
CA ASN A 767 -1.73 1.34 8.47
C ASN A 767 -1.11 2.53 7.70
N MET A 768 -0.18 2.27 6.79
CA MET A 768 0.55 3.33 6.09
C MET A 768 0.79 3.02 4.61
N ASP A 769 1.00 4.04 3.77
CA ASP A 769 1.53 3.83 2.42
C ASP A 769 3.06 3.62 2.43
N PHE A 770 3.63 3.37 1.25
CA PHE A 770 5.07 3.17 1.12
C PHE A 770 5.93 4.39 1.47
N ARG A 771 5.33 5.59 1.59
CA ARG A 771 6.01 6.85 1.91
C ARG A 771 5.95 7.16 3.40
N GLY A 772 5.16 6.41 4.18
CA GLY A 772 4.94 6.63 5.60
C GLY A 772 3.54 7.15 5.95
N ARG A 773 2.81 7.75 4.99
CA ARG A 773 1.53 8.42 5.30
C ARG A 773 0.53 7.43 5.84
N THR A 774 -0.15 7.81 6.91
CA THR A 774 -1.06 6.92 7.65
C THR A 774 -2.48 6.96 7.09
N TYR A 775 -3.19 5.83 7.18
CA TYR A 775 -4.54 5.65 6.68
C TYR A 775 -5.32 4.64 7.55
N PRO A 776 -6.59 4.91 7.89
CA PRO A 776 -7.50 3.92 8.50
C PRO A 776 -7.66 2.69 7.62
N CYS A 777 -7.53 1.49 8.19
CA CYS A 777 -7.72 0.22 7.47
C CYS A 777 -9.12 0.08 6.87
N PRO A 778 -10.23 0.37 7.60
CA PRO A 778 -11.58 0.34 7.03
C PRO A 778 -11.73 1.40 5.91
N PRO A 779 -12.03 0.99 4.65
CA PRO A 779 -11.89 1.88 3.50
C PRO A 779 -13.12 2.77 3.25
N TYR A 780 -14.31 2.34 3.65
CA TYR A 780 -15.56 2.99 3.26
C TYR A 780 -15.88 4.20 4.15
N PHE A 781 -15.94 4.01 5.47
CA PHE A 781 -16.33 5.03 6.45
C PHE A 781 -15.18 5.29 7.42
N ASN A 782 -14.58 6.49 7.39
CA ASN A 782 -13.49 6.92 8.25
C ASN A 782 -13.26 8.45 8.18
N HIS A 783 -12.49 9.01 9.12
CA HIS A 783 -12.26 10.46 9.23
C HIS A 783 -11.42 11.09 8.12
N LEU A 784 -10.78 10.30 7.23
CA LEU A 784 -10.11 10.81 6.02
C LEU A 784 -11.10 11.10 4.87
N GLY A 785 -12.39 10.77 5.04
CA GLY A 785 -13.45 11.04 4.08
C GLY A 785 -13.71 12.52 3.79
N ASN A 786 -14.77 12.78 3.02
CA ASN A 786 -15.27 14.12 2.70
C ASN A 786 -15.94 14.80 3.92
N ASP A 787 -16.32 16.06 3.76
CA ASP A 787 -17.00 16.89 4.77
C ASP A 787 -18.13 16.14 5.51
N VAL A 788 -19.05 15.53 4.75
CA VAL A 788 -20.13 14.66 5.26
C VAL A 788 -19.60 13.62 6.26
N THR A 789 -18.55 12.89 5.89
CA THR A 789 -18.02 11.80 6.73
C THR A 789 -17.37 12.35 8.00
N ARG A 790 -16.69 13.50 7.91
CA ARG A 790 -16.02 14.14 9.06
C ARG A 790 -17.02 14.71 10.05
N ALA A 791 -18.09 15.34 9.56
CA ALA A 791 -19.15 15.92 10.39
C ALA A 791 -19.92 14.89 11.23
N ILE A 792 -20.03 13.65 10.73
CA ILE A 792 -20.69 12.55 11.42
C ILE A 792 -19.81 11.97 12.54
N LEU A 793 -18.50 12.22 12.56
CA LEU A 793 -17.58 11.59 13.51
C LEU A 793 -17.22 12.53 14.68
N LEU A 794 -17.38 12.03 15.90
CA LEU A 794 -16.97 12.69 17.14
C LEU A 794 -16.03 11.79 17.94
N PHE A 795 -15.19 12.38 18.80
CA PHE A 795 -14.47 11.59 19.79
C PHE A 795 -15.46 10.93 20.76
N ALA A 796 -15.29 9.64 21.03
CA ALA A 796 -16.13 8.95 22.00
C ALA A 796 -15.88 9.49 23.41
N GLU A 797 -14.61 9.69 23.76
CA GLU A 797 -14.19 10.32 25.00
C GLU A 797 -14.38 11.85 24.90
N GLY A 798 -15.05 12.43 25.90
CA GLY A 798 -15.25 13.87 25.98
C GLY A 798 -14.26 14.52 26.94
N ARG A 799 -13.97 15.80 26.73
CA ARG A 799 -13.13 16.61 27.63
C ARG A 799 -13.85 17.93 27.95
N PRO A 800 -13.72 18.46 29.17
CA PRO A 800 -14.26 19.78 29.50
C PRO A 800 -13.63 20.83 28.59
N LEU A 801 -14.37 21.86 28.20
CA LEU A 801 -13.84 22.94 27.35
C LEU A 801 -12.74 23.76 28.05
N GLY A 802 -12.82 23.90 29.38
CA GLY A 802 -11.96 24.79 30.12
C GLY A 802 -12.16 26.27 29.70
N PRO A 803 -11.24 27.16 30.09
CA PRO A 803 -11.45 28.61 29.95
C PRO A 803 -11.43 29.09 28.50
N ARG A 804 -10.72 28.40 27.59
CA ARG A 804 -10.54 28.81 26.19
C ARG A 804 -11.18 27.85 25.17
N GLY A 805 -11.76 26.73 25.61
CA GLY A 805 -12.29 25.73 24.68
C GLY A 805 -13.44 26.25 23.83
N LEU A 806 -14.34 27.07 24.40
CA LEU A 806 -15.43 27.68 23.65
C LEU A 806 -14.90 28.65 22.58
N ASP A 807 -13.85 29.42 22.88
CA ASP A 807 -13.21 30.30 21.91
C ASP A 807 -12.57 29.51 20.77
N TRP A 808 -11.91 28.39 21.09
CA TRP A 808 -11.36 27.49 20.08
C TRP A 808 -12.43 26.86 19.20
N LEU A 809 -13.60 26.50 19.74
CA LEU A 809 -14.74 26.05 18.92
C LEU A 809 -15.23 27.15 17.98
N LYS A 810 -15.36 28.39 18.46
CA LYS A 810 -15.77 29.54 17.65
C LYS A 810 -14.77 29.84 16.53
N ILE A 811 -13.48 29.89 16.84
CA ILE A 811 -12.41 30.06 15.85
C ILE A 811 -12.46 28.92 14.82
N HIS A 812 -12.64 27.69 15.29
CA HIS A 812 -12.74 26.52 14.42
C HIS A 812 -13.94 26.61 13.47
N LEU A 813 -15.11 27.04 13.96
CA LEU A 813 -16.27 27.29 13.11
C LEU A 813 -15.93 28.29 12.00
N ILE A 814 -15.33 29.43 12.33
CA ILE A 814 -14.95 30.43 11.32
C ILE A 814 -13.93 29.88 10.33
N ASN A 815 -12.98 29.06 10.78
CA ASN A 815 -12.06 28.36 9.88
C ASN A 815 -12.80 27.45 8.87
N LEU A 816 -13.82 26.72 9.33
CA LEU A 816 -14.68 25.87 8.48
C LEU A 816 -15.53 26.69 7.50
N THR A 817 -15.96 27.90 7.87
CA THR A 817 -16.72 28.77 6.95
C THR A 817 -15.91 29.18 5.72
N GLY A 818 -14.59 29.23 5.89
CA GLY A 818 -13.66 29.77 4.94
C GLY A 818 -13.63 31.31 4.86
N LEU A 819 -14.43 31.98 5.68
CA LEU A 819 -14.39 33.42 5.89
C LEU A 819 -13.19 33.80 6.76
N LYS A 820 -12.78 35.06 6.72
CA LYS A 820 -11.73 35.63 7.60
C LYS A 820 -10.37 34.87 7.59
N LYS A 821 -10.05 34.10 6.54
CA LYS A 821 -8.78 33.35 6.41
C LYS A 821 -7.53 34.23 6.52
N LYS A 822 -7.62 35.51 6.16
CA LYS A 822 -6.52 36.49 6.19
C LYS A 822 -6.43 37.27 7.51
N ASN A 823 -7.40 37.08 8.39
CA ASN A 823 -7.55 37.81 9.63
C ASN A 823 -6.88 37.07 10.78
N ALA A 824 -6.59 37.83 11.84
CA ALA A 824 -6.02 37.29 13.06
C ALA A 824 -7.01 36.36 13.79
N LEU A 825 -6.50 35.46 14.66
CA LEU A 825 -7.37 34.56 15.44
C LEU A 825 -8.38 35.33 16.30
N GLN A 826 -7.97 36.46 16.86
CA GLN A 826 -8.83 37.34 17.66
C GLN A 826 -10.00 37.91 16.84
N GLU A 827 -9.72 38.41 15.63
CA GLU A 827 -10.75 38.92 14.72
C GLU A 827 -11.71 37.82 14.23
N ARG A 828 -11.23 36.57 14.12
CA ARG A 828 -12.11 35.42 13.83
C ARG A 828 -13.05 35.14 14.99
N LEU A 829 -12.54 35.19 16.22
CA LEU A 829 -13.35 35.02 17.43
C LEU A 829 -14.40 36.12 17.58
N GLU A 830 -14.02 37.38 17.36
CA GLU A 830 -14.94 38.53 17.37
C GLU A 830 -16.05 38.37 16.33
N TYR A 831 -15.68 37.99 15.10
CA TYR A 831 -16.67 37.74 14.06
C TYR A 831 -17.63 36.59 14.42
N ALA A 832 -17.15 35.51 15.05
CA ALA A 832 -18.01 34.44 15.54
C ALA A 832 -19.01 34.92 16.60
N ASN A 833 -18.62 35.87 17.46
CA ASN A 833 -19.50 36.48 18.45
C ASN A 833 -20.54 37.40 17.79
N GLU A 834 -20.16 38.12 16.73
CA GLU A 834 -21.10 38.98 15.96
C GLU A 834 -22.22 38.18 15.31
N ILE A 835 -21.91 37.00 14.75
CA ILE A 835 -22.87 36.15 14.04
C ILE A 835 -23.51 35.06 14.93
N MET A 836 -23.43 35.20 16.25
CA MET A 836 -23.89 34.16 17.19
C MET A 836 -25.36 33.77 16.98
N GLU A 837 -26.22 34.70 16.57
CA GLU A 837 -27.62 34.39 16.24
C GLU A 837 -27.76 33.45 15.04
N ASP A 838 -26.94 33.59 13.99
CA ASP A 838 -26.94 32.69 12.83
C ASP A 838 -26.40 31.30 13.17
N ILE A 839 -25.43 31.25 14.08
CA ILE A 839 -24.88 30.01 14.63
C ILE A 839 -25.97 29.25 15.39
N LEU A 840 -26.70 29.93 16.28
CA LEU A 840 -27.79 29.32 17.06
C LEU A 840 -28.97 28.91 16.16
N ASP A 841 -29.37 29.76 15.20
CA ASP A 841 -30.44 29.43 14.24
C ASP A 841 -30.07 28.21 13.38
N SER A 842 -28.83 28.13 12.90
CA SER A 842 -28.34 26.97 12.14
C SER A 842 -28.35 25.68 12.97
N ALA A 843 -28.07 25.76 14.27
CA ALA A 843 -28.11 24.63 15.18
C ALA A 843 -29.54 24.15 15.48
N ASP A 844 -30.47 25.08 15.69
CA ASP A 844 -31.84 24.79 16.11
C ASP A 844 -32.75 24.42 14.93
N HIS A 845 -32.60 25.13 13.81
CA HIS A 845 -33.46 25.03 12.64
C HIS A 845 -32.65 24.78 11.35
N PRO A 846 -31.85 23.70 11.27
CA PRO A 846 -30.88 23.49 10.20
C PRO A 846 -31.48 23.47 8.79
N LEU A 847 -32.72 22.97 8.64
CA LEU A 847 -33.40 22.85 7.34
C LEU A 847 -34.53 23.87 7.14
N THR A 848 -34.94 24.60 8.17
CA THR A 848 -36.12 25.49 8.16
C THR A 848 -35.83 26.95 8.52
N GLY A 849 -34.68 27.23 9.15
CA GLY A 849 -34.25 28.58 9.51
C GLY A 849 -33.60 29.34 8.35
N ARG A 850 -32.61 30.18 8.67
CA ARG A 850 -31.85 31.01 7.71
C ARG A 850 -30.85 30.21 6.89
N LYS A 851 -30.50 28.99 7.34
CA LYS A 851 -29.61 28.04 6.63
C LYS A 851 -28.22 28.59 6.32
N TRP A 852 -27.73 29.51 7.14
CA TRP A 852 -26.42 30.15 6.97
C TRP A 852 -25.28 29.14 6.78
N TRP A 853 -25.31 28.02 7.51
CA TRP A 853 -24.31 26.96 7.41
C TRP A 853 -24.17 26.34 6.00
N MET A 854 -25.22 26.36 5.15
CA MET A 854 -25.20 25.78 3.80
C MET A 854 -24.35 26.57 2.80
N ASP A 855 -24.00 27.82 3.12
CA ASP A 855 -23.23 28.74 2.27
C ASP A 855 -21.74 28.83 2.67
N THR A 856 -21.21 27.78 3.30
CA THR A 856 -19.83 27.73 3.81
C THR A 856 -18.92 26.78 3.01
N ASP A 857 -17.59 26.90 3.19
CA ASP A 857 -16.62 26.01 2.53
C ASP A 857 -16.78 24.52 2.95
N GLU A 858 -17.08 24.25 4.23
CA GLU A 858 -17.25 22.90 4.81
C GLU A 858 -18.58 22.82 5.58
N PRO A 859 -19.73 22.73 4.87
CA PRO A 859 -21.06 22.97 5.45
C PRO A 859 -21.46 21.99 6.54
N TRP A 860 -21.19 20.70 6.39
CA TRP A 860 -21.60 19.70 7.38
C TRP A 860 -20.79 19.82 8.67
N GLN A 861 -19.47 20.02 8.56
CA GLN A 861 -18.63 20.28 9.74
C GLN A 861 -19.03 21.60 10.41
N ALA A 862 -19.37 22.65 9.64
CA ALA A 862 -19.84 23.92 10.18
C ALA A 862 -21.16 23.74 10.95
N LEU A 863 -22.13 23.02 10.41
CA LEU A 863 -23.38 22.70 11.10
C LEU A 863 -23.13 21.92 12.40
N ALA A 864 -22.28 20.90 12.33
CA ALA A 864 -21.93 20.09 13.49
C ALA A 864 -21.26 20.94 14.59
N CYS A 865 -20.41 21.91 14.20
CA CYS A 865 -19.77 22.84 15.12
C CYS A 865 -20.76 23.87 15.69
N CYS A 866 -21.71 24.39 14.88
CA CYS A 866 -22.80 25.24 15.38
C CYS A 866 -23.61 24.53 16.46
N MET A 867 -23.96 23.26 16.26
CA MET A 867 -24.66 22.45 17.26
C MET A 867 -23.85 22.29 18.55
N GLU A 868 -22.53 22.09 18.47
CA GLU A 868 -21.67 21.98 19.63
C GLU A 868 -21.56 23.32 20.39
N ILE A 869 -21.37 24.43 19.68
CA ILE A 869 -21.32 25.78 20.28
C ILE A 869 -22.65 26.13 20.94
N ALA A 870 -23.79 25.79 20.32
CA ALA A 870 -25.11 26.03 20.88
C ALA A 870 -25.29 25.27 22.20
N LYS A 871 -24.90 23.99 22.26
CA LYS A 871 -24.94 23.19 23.50
C LYS A 871 -24.02 23.75 24.58
N ALA A 872 -22.79 24.10 24.22
CA ALA A 872 -21.81 24.67 25.15
C ALA A 872 -22.25 26.03 25.70
N SER A 873 -22.79 26.91 24.85
CA SER A 873 -23.22 28.26 25.23
C SER A 873 -24.48 28.26 26.09
N ARG A 874 -25.33 27.22 25.97
CA ARG A 874 -26.54 27.01 26.79
C ARG A 874 -26.27 26.23 28.08
N SER A 875 -25.04 25.71 28.27
CA SER A 875 -24.62 25.06 29.51
C SER A 875 -24.58 26.09 30.66
N PRO A 876 -24.97 25.72 31.89
CA PRO A 876 -24.83 26.61 33.06
C PRO A 876 -23.40 27.12 33.27
N ASP A 877 -22.42 26.25 33.01
CA ASP A 877 -21.00 26.59 32.95
C ASP A 877 -20.42 26.08 31.62
N PRO A 878 -20.16 26.98 30.65
CA PRO A 878 -19.53 26.59 29.39
C PRO A 878 -18.13 25.99 29.54
N ALA A 879 -17.36 26.37 30.57
CA ALA A 879 -16.01 25.83 30.78
C ALA A 879 -16.04 24.38 31.26
N ALA A 880 -17.06 23.99 32.03
CA ALA A 880 -17.26 22.61 32.48
C ALA A 880 -17.98 21.72 31.44
N TYR A 881 -18.52 22.29 30.36
CA TYR A 881 -19.19 21.51 29.31
C TYR A 881 -18.24 20.47 28.71
N ILE A 882 -18.66 19.20 28.71
CA ILE A 882 -17.90 18.08 28.17
C ILE A 882 -18.10 18.03 26.65
N SER A 883 -17.11 18.50 25.90
CA SER A 883 -17.13 18.49 24.44
C SER A 883 -16.47 17.23 23.88
N HIS A 884 -17.08 16.72 22.82
CA HIS A 884 -16.60 15.57 22.04
C HIS A 884 -16.10 15.98 20.65
N PHE A 885 -16.22 17.26 20.32
CA PHE A 885 -16.00 17.78 18.99
C PHE A 885 -14.50 17.92 18.70
N PRO A 886 -13.99 17.34 17.60
CA PRO A 886 -12.60 17.52 17.20
C PRO A 886 -12.37 18.94 16.67
N VAL A 887 -11.30 19.60 17.13
CA VAL A 887 -10.84 20.89 16.61
C VAL A 887 -9.60 20.68 15.75
N HIS A 888 -9.61 21.26 14.55
CA HIS A 888 -8.59 21.05 13.53
C HIS A 888 -7.58 22.19 13.49
N GLN A 889 -6.30 21.86 13.34
CA GLN A 889 -5.22 22.79 13.04
C GLN A 889 -4.44 22.27 11.82
N ASP A 890 -4.33 23.08 10.77
CA ASP A 890 -3.78 22.66 9.49
C ASP A 890 -2.54 23.48 9.10
N GLY A 891 -1.59 22.83 8.44
CA GLY A 891 -0.41 23.49 7.91
C GLY A 891 -0.76 24.35 6.69
N SER A 892 -0.35 25.62 6.67
CA SER A 892 -0.71 26.56 5.59
C SER A 892 -0.36 26.05 4.18
N CYS A 893 0.80 25.41 4.04
CA CYS A 893 1.17 24.58 2.91
C CYS A 893 2.34 23.68 3.34
N ASN A 894 2.01 22.54 3.95
CA ASN A 894 3.01 21.73 4.67
C ASN A 894 4.21 21.32 3.81
N GLY A 895 3.98 20.96 2.54
CA GLY A 895 5.06 20.67 1.60
C GLY A 895 6.08 21.81 1.43
N LEU A 896 5.61 23.07 1.30
CA LEU A 896 6.50 24.24 1.23
C LEU A 896 7.12 24.57 2.59
N GLN A 897 6.43 24.34 3.71
CA GLN A 897 7.00 24.48 5.05
C GLN A 897 8.23 23.58 5.21
N HIS A 898 8.13 22.31 4.82
CA HIS A 898 9.28 21.39 4.82
C HIS A 898 10.41 21.85 3.91
N TYR A 899 10.11 22.32 2.69
CA TYR A 899 11.17 22.81 1.80
C TYR A 899 11.86 24.07 2.33
N ALA A 900 11.10 25.03 2.84
CA ALA A 900 11.64 26.26 3.44
C ALA A 900 12.53 25.92 4.65
N ALA A 901 12.13 24.96 5.47
CA ALA A 901 12.93 24.48 6.61
C ALA A 901 14.21 23.76 6.17
N LEU A 902 14.15 22.88 5.17
CA LEU A 902 15.32 22.18 4.61
C LEU A 902 16.32 23.14 3.96
N GLY A 903 15.82 24.13 3.21
CA GLY A 903 16.63 25.11 2.48
C GLY A 903 17.08 26.31 3.32
N ARG A 904 16.53 26.45 4.54
CA ARG A 904 16.72 27.63 5.40
C ARG A 904 16.41 28.95 4.68
N ASP A 905 15.33 28.94 3.89
CA ASP A 905 14.91 30.05 3.04
C ASP A 905 13.99 30.98 3.81
N LEU A 906 14.49 32.16 4.22
CA LEU A 906 13.73 33.14 5.00
C LEU A 906 12.49 33.66 4.24
N SER A 907 12.63 34.00 2.96
CA SER A 907 11.52 34.48 2.13
C SER A 907 10.43 33.42 1.97
N GLY A 908 10.85 32.18 1.72
CA GLY A 908 9.95 31.04 1.66
C GLY A 908 9.28 30.77 3.00
N ALA A 909 10.04 30.82 4.09
CA ALA A 909 9.58 30.59 5.46
C ALA A 909 8.53 31.62 5.91
N ALA A 910 8.73 32.90 5.61
CA ALA A 910 7.75 33.94 5.90
C ALA A 910 6.43 33.69 5.15
N SER A 911 6.51 33.33 3.86
CA SER A 911 5.34 33.09 3.00
C SER A 911 4.46 31.92 3.46
N VAL A 912 5.01 31.00 4.27
CA VAL A 912 4.32 29.79 4.76
C VAL A 912 4.22 29.72 6.28
N ASN A 913 4.27 30.89 6.94
CA ASN A 913 4.05 31.05 8.38
C ASN A 913 5.05 30.28 9.27
N LEU A 914 6.28 30.06 8.82
CA LEU A 914 7.37 29.61 9.70
C LEU A 914 7.97 30.77 10.51
N VAL A 915 7.83 32.00 10.00
CA VAL A 915 8.22 33.23 10.71
C VAL A 915 7.00 33.79 11.44
N PRO A 916 7.12 34.20 12.72
CA PRO A 916 6.03 34.83 13.45
C PRO A 916 5.53 36.08 12.73
N SER A 917 4.22 36.24 12.70
CA SER A 917 3.55 37.43 12.16
C SER A 917 2.25 37.66 12.92
N GLY A 918 1.83 38.93 13.00
CA GLY A 918 0.52 39.28 13.57
C GLY A 918 -0.65 38.79 12.71
N LEU A 919 -0.43 38.59 11.41
CA LEU A 919 -1.44 38.15 10.44
C LEU A 919 -0.96 36.89 9.69
N PRO A 920 -1.88 35.97 9.35
CA PRO A 920 -1.55 34.79 8.56
C PRO A 920 -1.09 35.18 7.15
N GLN A 921 0.06 34.67 6.74
CA GLN A 921 0.58 34.81 5.38
C GLN A 921 -0.07 33.76 4.47
N ASP A 922 -0.45 34.19 3.26
CA ASP A 922 -1.16 33.35 2.29
C ASP A 922 -0.36 33.23 1.00
N VAL A 923 0.51 32.21 0.93
CA VAL A 923 1.35 31.91 -0.24
C VAL A 923 0.56 31.88 -1.55
N TYR A 924 -0.70 31.44 -1.51
CA TYR A 924 -1.54 31.36 -2.70
C TYR A 924 -1.95 32.75 -3.22
N SER A 925 -2.24 33.69 -2.32
CA SER A 925 -2.51 35.08 -2.70
C SER A 925 -1.24 35.75 -3.23
N ALA A 926 -0.09 35.51 -2.61
CA ALA A 926 1.19 36.06 -3.08
C ALA A 926 1.55 35.55 -4.49
N VAL A 927 1.39 34.24 -4.75
CA VAL A 927 1.59 33.69 -6.10
C VAL A 927 0.57 34.26 -7.09
N ALA A 928 -0.71 34.39 -6.71
CA ALA A 928 -1.72 34.98 -7.59
C ALA A 928 -1.36 36.42 -7.99
N GLN A 929 -0.90 37.23 -7.04
CA GLN A 929 -0.44 38.60 -7.28
C GLN A 929 0.78 38.63 -8.20
N GLN A 930 1.77 37.76 -7.99
CA GLN A 930 2.94 37.68 -8.86
C GLN A 930 2.56 37.29 -10.30
N VAL A 931 1.61 36.36 -10.46
CA VAL A 931 1.09 35.94 -11.77
C VAL A 931 0.32 37.08 -12.44
N GLU A 932 -0.43 37.89 -11.68
CA GLU A 932 -1.11 39.10 -12.19
C GLU A 932 -0.10 40.15 -12.67
N GLU A 933 1.03 40.35 -11.98
CA GLU A 933 2.10 41.23 -12.43
C GLU A 933 2.74 40.76 -13.74
N PHE A 934 2.99 39.45 -13.88
CA PHE A 934 3.48 38.87 -15.14
C PHE A 934 2.45 39.04 -16.26
N ARG A 935 1.17 38.80 -15.97
CA ARG A 935 0.06 39.03 -16.90
C ARG A 935 0.03 40.47 -17.37
N LYS A 936 0.11 41.45 -16.46
CA LYS A 936 0.12 42.88 -16.81
C LYS A 936 1.28 43.23 -17.75
N LYS A 937 2.50 42.79 -17.43
CA LYS A 937 3.69 42.99 -18.28
C LYS A 937 3.57 42.32 -19.65
N ASP A 938 2.95 41.15 -19.74
CA ASP A 938 2.71 40.46 -21.02
C ASP A 938 1.58 41.12 -21.82
N ALA A 939 0.56 41.65 -21.16
CA ALA A 939 -0.55 42.38 -21.78
C ALA A 939 -0.09 43.72 -22.38
N GLU A 940 0.80 44.44 -21.68
CA GLU A 940 1.47 45.66 -22.16
C GLU A 940 2.36 45.38 -23.38
N ARG A 941 2.92 44.17 -23.49
CA ARG A 941 3.67 43.69 -24.67
C ARG A 941 2.78 43.21 -25.82
N GLY A 942 1.46 43.39 -25.72
CA GLY A 942 0.50 43.04 -26.75
C GLY A 942 0.09 41.56 -26.79
N LEU A 943 0.38 40.77 -25.74
CA LEU A 943 -0.02 39.37 -25.71
C LEU A 943 -1.53 39.25 -25.44
N LYS A 944 -2.29 38.88 -26.48
CA LYS A 944 -3.77 38.77 -26.44
C LYS A 944 -4.30 37.95 -25.25
N ILE A 945 -3.73 36.78 -24.98
CA ILE A 945 -4.22 35.92 -23.89
C ILE A 945 -4.03 36.56 -22.51
N ALA A 946 -2.98 37.37 -22.33
CA ALA A 946 -2.75 38.10 -21.08
C ALA A 946 -3.74 39.24 -20.91
N GLN A 947 -4.21 39.86 -21.99
CA GLN A 947 -5.28 40.87 -21.95
C GLN A 947 -6.63 40.24 -21.57
N VAL A 948 -6.98 39.10 -22.19
CA VAL A 948 -8.21 38.34 -21.88
C VAL A 948 -8.26 37.90 -20.41
N LEU A 949 -7.11 37.55 -19.82
CA LEU A 949 -7.02 37.08 -18.44
C LEU A 949 -7.18 38.18 -17.37
N GLN A 950 -7.36 39.44 -17.76
CA GLN A 950 -7.54 40.54 -16.81
C GLN A 950 -8.77 40.31 -15.92
N GLY A 951 -8.58 40.33 -14.60
CA GLY A 951 -9.65 40.12 -13.62
C GLY A 951 -9.97 38.66 -13.29
N PHE A 952 -9.40 37.68 -14.01
CA PHE A 952 -9.68 36.26 -13.80
C PHE A 952 -8.62 35.53 -12.95
N ILE A 953 -7.49 36.19 -12.63
CA ILE A 953 -6.44 35.61 -11.78
C ILE A 953 -6.85 35.74 -10.31
N SER A 954 -7.27 34.62 -9.72
CA SER A 954 -7.68 34.56 -8.31
C SER A 954 -6.92 33.49 -7.53
N ARG A 955 -6.95 33.61 -6.19
CA ARG A 955 -6.43 32.59 -5.27
C ARG A 955 -6.97 31.20 -5.61
N LYS A 956 -8.29 31.08 -5.88
CA LYS A 956 -8.97 29.81 -6.18
C LYS A 956 -8.41 29.13 -7.44
N VAL A 957 -8.06 29.93 -8.46
CA VAL A 957 -7.50 29.42 -9.73
C VAL A 957 -6.10 28.83 -9.55
N VAL A 958 -5.23 29.47 -8.74
CA VAL A 958 -3.83 29.02 -8.57
C VAL A 958 -3.63 28.03 -7.42
N LYS A 959 -4.49 28.05 -6.39
CA LYS A 959 -4.32 27.29 -5.12
C LYS A 959 -3.95 25.82 -5.36
N GLN A 960 -4.75 25.12 -6.16
CA GLN A 960 -4.55 23.68 -6.38
C GLN A 960 -3.21 23.39 -7.06
N THR A 961 -2.81 24.21 -8.03
CA THR A 961 -1.53 24.04 -8.72
C THR A 961 -0.36 24.35 -7.80
N VAL A 962 -0.39 25.44 -7.04
CA VAL A 962 0.66 25.76 -6.06
C VAL A 962 0.80 24.64 -5.02
N MET A 963 -0.31 24.15 -4.47
CA MET A 963 -0.34 23.07 -3.49
C MET A 963 0.22 21.76 -4.06
N THR A 964 -0.03 21.45 -5.34
CA THR A 964 0.35 20.14 -5.91
C THR A 964 1.69 20.13 -6.63
N VAL A 965 2.26 21.29 -6.99
CA VAL A 965 3.60 21.40 -7.60
C VAL A 965 4.67 20.87 -6.66
N VAL A 966 4.59 21.18 -5.35
CA VAL A 966 5.52 20.62 -4.35
C VAL A 966 5.41 19.10 -4.21
N TYR A 967 4.26 18.55 -4.60
CA TYR A 967 3.99 17.11 -4.66
C TYR A 967 4.20 16.50 -6.06
N GLY A 968 4.94 17.19 -6.94
CA GLY A 968 5.42 16.63 -8.21
C GLY A 968 4.48 16.80 -9.40
N VAL A 969 3.47 17.66 -9.29
CA VAL A 969 2.64 18.01 -10.45
C VAL A 969 3.48 18.71 -11.52
N THR A 970 3.33 18.24 -12.75
CA THR A 970 3.97 18.83 -13.93
C THR A 970 3.11 19.94 -14.53
N ARG A 971 3.67 20.74 -15.44
CA ARG A 971 2.90 21.77 -16.18
C ARG A 971 1.65 21.20 -16.86
N TYR A 972 1.69 19.95 -17.34
CA TYR A 972 0.50 19.31 -17.92
C TYR A 972 -0.61 19.09 -16.88
N GLY A 973 -0.27 18.55 -15.72
CA GLY A 973 -1.22 18.34 -14.63
C GLY A 973 -1.74 19.66 -14.06
N GLY A 974 -0.86 20.64 -13.84
CA GLY A 974 -1.22 21.98 -13.38
C GLY A 974 -2.15 22.70 -14.37
N ARG A 975 -1.90 22.57 -15.67
CA ARG A 975 -2.78 23.13 -16.72
C ARG A 975 -4.20 22.57 -16.61
N LEU A 976 -4.36 21.26 -16.44
CA LEU A 976 -5.68 20.63 -16.28
C LEU A 976 -6.41 21.12 -15.03
N GLN A 977 -5.70 21.33 -13.93
CA GLN A 977 -6.26 21.89 -12.70
C GLN A 977 -6.75 23.34 -12.91
N ILE A 978 -5.91 24.18 -13.52
CA ILE A 978 -6.27 25.57 -13.84
C ILE A 978 -7.43 25.61 -14.83
N GLU A 979 -7.41 24.79 -15.88
CA GLU A 979 -8.51 24.69 -16.86
C GLU A 979 -9.82 24.32 -16.16
N LYS A 980 -9.80 23.38 -15.21
CA LYS A 980 -10.98 23.02 -14.42
C LYS A 980 -11.52 24.22 -13.63
N ARG A 981 -10.64 24.99 -12.99
CA ARG A 981 -11.04 26.18 -12.20
C ARG A 981 -11.54 27.33 -13.07
N LEU A 982 -10.97 27.53 -14.27
CA LEU A 982 -11.46 28.54 -15.21
C LEU A 982 -12.84 28.18 -15.78
N LYS A 983 -13.13 26.89 -16.00
CA LYS A 983 -14.46 26.42 -16.42
C LYS A 983 -15.57 26.62 -15.39
N GLU A 984 -15.22 26.86 -14.14
CA GLU A 984 -16.17 27.14 -13.05
C GLU A 984 -16.52 28.64 -12.96
N ILE A 985 -15.96 29.49 -13.83
CA ILE A 985 -16.21 30.93 -13.87
C ILE A 985 -17.11 31.20 -15.08
N ASP A 986 -18.37 31.54 -14.84
CA ASP A 986 -19.38 31.71 -15.89
C ASP A 986 -19.03 32.87 -16.85
N GLU A 987 -18.34 33.91 -16.38
CA GLU A 987 -17.94 35.06 -17.20
C GLU A 987 -16.67 34.81 -18.05
N PHE A 988 -15.97 33.69 -17.86
CA PHE A 988 -14.72 33.42 -18.57
C PHE A 988 -14.98 32.90 -20.00
N PRO A 989 -14.33 33.43 -21.05
CA PRO A 989 -14.62 33.01 -22.42
C PRO A 989 -14.06 31.61 -22.71
N GLU A 990 -14.96 30.65 -23.01
CA GLU A 990 -14.59 29.25 -23.22
C GLU A 990 -13.56 29.05 -24.36
N GLU A 991 -13.60 29.89 -25.38
CA GLU A 991 -12.69 29.83 -26.53
C GLU A 991 -11.20 29.93 -26.14
N TYR A 992 -10.89 30.62 -25.03
CA TYR A 992 -9.52 30.82 -24.56
C TYR A 992 -9.09 29.83 -23.47
N LEU A 993 -9.94 28.89 -23.03
CA LEU A 993 -9.65 28.00 -21.90
C LEU A 993 -8.31 27.27 -22.01
N TRP A 994 -8.01 26.74 -23.19
CA TRP A 994 -6.76 26.00 -23.40
C TRP A 994 -5.53 26.91 -23.38
N GLU A 995 -5.58 28.05 -24.07
CA GLU A 995 -4.49 29.02 -24.13
C GLU A 995 -4.25 29.69 -22.77
N ALA A 996 -5.33 30.08 -22.09
CA ALA A 996 -5.31 30.70 -20.77
C ALA A 996 -4.71 29.76 -19.71
N SER A 997 -5.19 28.52 -19.65
CA SER A 997 -4.65 27.52 -18.71
C SER A 997 -3.17 27.23 -18.99
N HIS A 998 -2.77 27.19 -20.26
CA HIS A 998 -1.37 26.98 -20.66
C HIS A 998 -0.47 28.18 -20.28
N TYR A 999 -0.96 29.40 -20.46
CA TYR A 999 -0.27 30.61 -20.04
C TYR A 999 -0.13 30.67 -18.51
N LEU A 1000 -1.24 30.52 -17.79
CA LEU A 1000 -1.27 30.62 -16.32
C LEU A 1000 -0.39 29.56 -15.66
N VAL A 1001 -0.40 28.31 -16.12
CA VAL A 1001 0.47 27.29 -15.51
C VAL A 1001 1.95 27.64 -15.70
N LYS A 1002 2.34 28.24 -16.83
CA LYS A 1002 3.72 28.70 -17.04
C LYS A 1002 4.08 29.79 -16.04
N GLN A 1003 3.21 30.76 -15.85
CA GLN A 1003 3.46 31.88 -14.92
C GLN A 1003 3.43 31.46 -13.46
N VAL A 1004 2.55 30.53 -13.06
CA VAL A 1004 2.54 29.96 -11.70
C VAL A 1004 3.87 29.26 -11.41
N PHE A 1005 4.38 28.44 -12.34
CA PHE A 1005 5.68 27.78 -12.17
C PHE A 1005 6.84 28.78 -12.11
N ASN A 1006 6.80 29.86 -12.90
CA ASN A 1006 7.80 30.92 -12.84
C ASN A 1006 7.76 31.65 -11.49
N SER A 1007 6.56 31.96 -10.99
CA SER A 1007 6.36 32.63 -9.70
C SER A 1007 6.92 31.80 -8.55
N ILE A 1008 6.59 30.50 -8.49
CA ILE A 1008 7.14 29.58 -7.48
C ILE A 1008 8.68 29.49 -7.60
N LYS A 1009 9.21 29.49 -8.83
CA LYS A 1009 10.66 29.41 -9.08
C LYS A 1009 11.41 30.65 -8.56
N GLU A 1010 10.81 31.83 -8.66
CA GLU A 1010 11.38 33.09 -8.17
C GLU A 1010 11.23 33.22 -6.65
N MET A 1011 10.06 32.86 -6.10
CA MET A 1011 9.78 32.95 -4.66
C MET A 1011 10.52 31.93 -3.80
N PHE A 1012 10.83 30.74 -4.34
CA PHE A 1012 11.37 29.61 -3.57
C PHE A 1012 12.64 29.02 -4.22
N SER A 1013 13.70 29.83 -4.30
CA SER A 1013 14.96 29.46 -4.96
C SER A 1013 15.63 28.23 -4.32
N ALA A 1014 15.71 28.18 -2.99
CA ALA A 1014 16.30 27.03 -2.28
C ALA A 1014 15.47 25.74 -2.46
N THR A 1015 14.13 25.88 -2.43
CA THR A 1015 13.21 24.77 -2.70
C THR A 1015 13.49 24.14 -4.07
N ARG A 1016 13.64 24.99 -5.09
CA ARG A 1016 13.96 24.56 -6.45
C ARG A 1016 15.30 23.83 -6.52
N ASP A 1017 16.31 24.33 -5.83
CA ASP A 1017 17.65 23.74 -5.86
C ASP A 1017 17.66 22.36 -5.18
N ILE A 1018 16.93 22.20 -4.06
CA ILE A 1018 16.69 20.89 -3.43
C ILE A 1018 15.93 19.94 -4.37
N GLN A 1019 14.84 20.41 -4.99
CA GLN A 1019 14.05 19.60 -5.94
C GLN A 1019 14.91 19.12 -7.12
N ASN A 1020 15.75 20.00 -7.67
CA ASN A 1020 16.66 19.67 -8.75
C ASN A 1020 17.70 18.63 -8.31
N TRP A 1021 18.30 18.79 -7.13
CA TRP A 1021 19.26 17.84 -6.57
C TRP A 1021 18.65 16.45 -6.36
N LEU A 1022 17.46 16.38 -5.76
CA LEU A 1022 16.71 15.13 -5.60
C LEU A 1022 16.39 14.51 -6.96
N THR A 1023 15.86 15.29 -7.90
CA THR A 1023 15.48 14.81 -9.24
C THR A 1023 16.67 14.25 -10.02
N GLU A 1024 17.80 14.95 -10.03
CA GLU A 1024 18.99 14.48 -10.74
C GLU A 1024 19.58 13.24 -10.06
N SER A 1025 19.70 13.23 -8.73
CA SER A 1025 20.13 12.03 -7.97
C SER A 1025 19.29 10.81 -8.32
N ALA A 1026 17.96 10.94 -8.31
CA ALA A 1026 17.04 9.86 -8.65
C ALA A 1026 17.15 9.41 -10.11
N LYS A 1027 17.35 10.35 -11.05
CA LYS A 1027 17.57 10.04 -12.48
C LYS A 1027 18.83 9.17 -12.64
N LEU A 1028 19.93 9.54 -11.99
CA LEU A 1028 21.19 8.82 -12.10
C LEU A 1028 21.12 7.42 -11.45
N ILE A 1029 20.48 7.32 -10.27
CA ILE A 1029 20.20 6.03 -9.62
C ILE A 1029 19.39 5.12 -10.57
N ALA A 1030 18.30 5.65 -11.15
CA ALA A 1030 17.45 4.88 -12.05
C ALA A 1030 18.12 4.51 -13.37
N GLN A 1031 19.03 5.35 -13.90
CA GLN A 1031 19.86 5.02 -15.06
C GLN A 1031 20.86 3.88 -14.77
N SER A 1032 21.34 3.76 -13.53
CA SER A 1032 22.14 2.61 -13.09
C SER A 1032 21.33 1.29 -12.97
N GLY A 1033 20.02 1.33 -13.26
CA GLY A 1033 19.14 0.16 -13.22
C GLY A 1033 18.60 -0.18 -11.82
N ARG A 1034 18.78 0.71 -10.84
CA ARG A 1034 18.31 0.55 -9.45
C ARG A 1034 17.17 1.50 -9.13
N THR A 1035 16.32 1.16 -8.17
CA THR A 1035 15.27 2.05 -7.66
C THR A 1035 15.80 2.95 -6.56
N VAL A 1036 15.18 4.11 -6.37
CA VAL A 1036 15.53 5.02 -5.27
C VAL A 1036 15.00 4.46 -3.96
N GLU A 1037 15.86 4.49 -2.95
CA GLU A 1037 15.62 4.02 -1.58
C GLU A 1037 16.20 5.04 -0.61
N TRP A 1038 15.58 5.22 0.55
CA TRP A 1038 16.08 6.03 1.67
C TRP A 1038 15.49 5.54 2.98
N VAL A 1039 15.94 6.12 4.09
CA VAL A 1039 15.41 5.87 5.44
C VAL A 1039 14.93 7.19 6.00
N THR A 1040 13.75 7.23 6.62
CA THR A 1040 13.25 8.44 7.27
C THR A 1040 14.03 8.72 8.56
N PRO A 1041 13.97 9.95 9.11
CA PRO A 1041 14.58 10.26 10.40
C PRO A 1041 14.06 9.41 11.58
N LEU A 1042 12.88 8.79 11.44
CA LEU A 1042 12.33 7.81 12.39
C LEU A 1042 12.76 6.36 12.14
N GLY A 1043 13.66 6.10 11.19
CA GLY A 1043 14.19 4.75 10.93
C GLY A 1043 13.38 3.91 9.94
N LEU A 1044 12.32 4.46 9.33
CA LEU A 1044 11.48 3.75 8.36
C LEU A 1044 12.18 3.61 6.99
N PRO A 1045 12.43 2.39 6.47
CA PRO A 1045 12.97 2.21 5.14
C PRO A 1045 11.90 2.41 4.05
N ILE A 1046 12.22 3.21 3.02
CA ILE A 1046 11.34 3.52 1.89
C ILE A 1046 12.01 3.14 0.56
N ILE A 1047 11.25 2.57 -0.38
CA ILE A 1047 11.66 2.29 -1.76
C ILE A 1047 10.62 2.81 -2.75
N GLN A 1048 11.03 3.34 -3.91
CA GLN A 1048 10.07 3.73 -4.95
C GLN A 1048 9.66 2.52 -5.82
N PRO A 1049 8.38 2.10 -5.84
CA PRO A 1049 7.94 0.89 -6.55
C PRO A 1049 7.77 1.08 -8.07
N TYR A 1050 8.41 2.09 -8.67
CA TYR A 1050 8.16 2.47 -10.06
C TYR A 1050 9.03 1.68 -11.03
N TYR A 1051 8.42 0.69 -11.67
CA TYR A 1051 9.04 -0.17 -12.67
C TYR A 1051 8.33 -0.04 -14.02
N ARG A 1052 9.04 -0.28 -15.12
CA ARG A 1052 8.42 -0.32 -16.46
C ARG A 1052 7.51 -1.54 -16.59
N SER A 1053 6.22 -1.31 -16.83
CA SER A 1053 5.25 -2.38 -17.06
C SER A 1053 5.35 -2.95 -18.48
N ARG A 1054 5.07 -4.25 -18.63
CA ARG A 1054 4.76 -4.88 -19.92
C ARG A 1054 3.30 -5.33 -19.88
N SER A 1055 2.47 -4.73 -20.72
CA SER A 1055 1.07 -5.13 -20.91
C SER A 1055 1.01 -6.51 -21.57
N THR A 1056 0.43 -7.49 -20.87
CA THR A 1056 0.12 -8.82 -21.42
C THR A 1056 -1.39 -9.03 -21.32
N VAL A 1057 -2.02 -9.49 -22.40
CA VAL A 1057 -3.45 -9.81 -22.41
C VAL A 1057 -3.67 -11.09 -21.60
N VAL A 1058 -4.49 -11.00 -20.55
CA VAL A 1058 -4.90 -12.17 -19.75
C VAL A 1058 -6.08 -12.83 -20.45
N SER A 1059 -5.90 -14.07 -20.90
CA SER A 1059 -6.96 -14.91 -21.48
C SER A 1059 -7.33 -16.03 -20.51
N VAL A 1060 -8.57 -16.50 -20.55
CA VAL A 1060 -9.07 -17.67 -19.78
C VAL A 1060 -8.18 -18.90 -20.02
N GLN A 1061 -7.60 -19.03 -21.22
CA GLN A 1061 -6.72 -20.14 -21.59
C GLN A 1061 -5.25 -19.92 -21.22
N SER A 1062 -4.86 -18.71 -20.84
CA SER A 1062 -3.48 -18.38 -20.45
C SER A 1062 -3.44 -17.22 -19.43
N PRO A 1063 -3.60 -17.52 -18.13
CA PRO A 1063 -3.44 -16.55 -17.05
C PRO A 1063 -1.95 -16.29 -16.80
N LEU A 1064 -1.26 -15.73 -17.79
CA LEU A 1064 0.10 -15.21 -17.60
C LEU A 1064 -0.02 -13.83 -16.94
N CYS A 1065 -0.05 -13.82 -15.61
CA CYS A 1065 0.22 -12.61 -14.85
C CYS A 1065 1.66 -12.17 -15.18
N PRO A 1066 1.93 -10.88 -15.42
CA PRO A 1066 3.29 -10.40 -15.62
C PRO A 1066 4.15 -10.82 -14.42
N THR A 1067 5.16 -11.66 -14.65
CA THR A 1067 6.07 -12.10 -13.60
C THR A 1067 6.92 -10.92 -13.10
N LEU A 1068 7.21 -10.95 -11.81
CA LEU A 1068 7.63 -9.82 -10.98
C LEU A 1068 9.08 -9.35 -11.15
N SER A 1069 9.96 -10.07 -11.85
CA SER A 1069 11.40 -9.81 -11.64
C SER A 1069 12.24 -9.92 -12.90
N CYS A 1070 12.31 -8.75 -13.56
CA CYS A 1070 13.48 -8.09 -14.14
C CYS A 1070 13.01 -6.78 -14.81
N ARG A 1071 12.10 -6.05 -14.14
CA ARG A 1071 11.60 -4.80 -14.70
C ARG A 1071 12.64 -3.74 -14.42
N LYS A 1072 13.14 -3.11 -15.48
CA LYS A 1072 13.99 -1.92 -15.33
C LYS A 1072 13.18 -0.84 -14.60
N PRO A 1073 13.81 -0.07 -13.69
CA PRO A 1073 13.17 1.10 -13.10
C PRO A 1073 12.60 2.01 -14.19
N ASP A 1074 11.42 2.56 -13.92
CA ASP A 1074 10.89 3.63 -14.76
C ASP A 1074 11.61 4.94 -14.40
N THR A 1075 12.67 5.25 -15.13
CA THR A 1075 13.50 6.44 -14.90
C THR A 1075 12.69 7.73 -14.83
N VAL A 1076 11.61 7.87 -15.61
CA VAL A 1076 10.78 9.07 -15.62
C VAL A 1076 9.98 9.16 -14.32
N LYS A 1077 9.35 8.06 -13.90
CA LYS A 1077 8.58 8.03 -12.65
C LYS A 1077 9.47 8.16 -11.42
N GLN A 1078 10.61 7.47 -11.38
CA GLN A 1078 11.57 7.53 -10.26
C GLN A 1078 12.02 8.98 -10.03
N LYS A 1079 12.55 9.65 -11.06
CA LYS A 1079 13.06 11.02 -10.91
C LYS A 1079 11.98 12.04 -10.56
N ASN A 1080 10.80 11.96 -11.20
CA ASN A 1080 9.74 12.95 -11.00
C ASN A 1080 9.02 12.76 -9.65
N ALA A 1081 8.98 11.54 -9.13
CA ALA A 1081 8.28 11.23 -7.89
C ALA A 1081 9.19 11.20 -6.65
N PHE A 1082 10.52 11.31 -6.80
CA PHE A 1082 11.40 11.27 -5.64
C PHE A 1082 11.28 12.50 -4.73
N PRO A 1083 11.37 13.75 -5.25
CA PRO A 1083 11.12 14.93 -4.41
C PRO A 1083 9.80 14.88 -3.63
N PRO A 1084 8.63 14.61 -4.25
CA PRO A 1084 7.38 14.60 -3.50
C PRO A 1084 7.25 13.44 -2.52
N ASN A 1085 7.74 12.24 -2.87
CA ASN A 1085 7.73 11.12 -1.93
C ASN A 1085 8.62 11.38 -0.71
N PHE A 1086 9.76 12.04 -0.92
CA PHE A 1086 10.67 12.41 0.17
C PHE A 1086 10.00 13.41 1.13
N ILE A 1087 9.36 14.47 0.60
CA ILE A 1087 8.62 15.43 1.42
C ILE A 1087 7.44 14.78 2.15
N HIS A 1088 6.67 13.92 1.50
CA HIS A 1088 5.61 13.15 2.19
C HIS A 1088 6.14 12.31 3.35
N SER A 1089 7.36 11.77 3.23
CA SER A 1089 7.97 11.00 4.31
C SER A 1089 8.40 11.88 5.50
N LEU A 1090 8.73 13.15 5.27
CA LEU A 1090 9.03 14.12 6.32
C LEU A 1090 7.75 14.62 7.01
N ASP A 1091 6.70 14.91 6.24
CA ASP A 1091 5.36 15.24 6.75
C ASP A 1091 4.84 14.13 7.66
N SER A 1092 4.90 12.88 7.19
CA SER A 1092 4.56 11.72 8.00
C SER A 1092 5.42 11.59 9.26
N THR A 1093 6.72 11.91 9.18
CA THR A 1093 7.63 11.84 10.32
C THR A 1093 7.27 12.90 11.36
N HIS A 1094 6.98 14.12 10.94
CA HIS A 1094 6.55 15.21 11.81
C HIS A 1094 5.22 14.89 12.50
N MET A 1095 4.25 14.34 11.76
CA MET A 1095 2.97 13.90 12.32
C MET A 1095 3.18 12.81 13.39
N MET A 1096 3.97 11.77 13.10
CA MET A 1096 4.25 10.68 14.04
C MET A 1096 4.95 11.19 15.31
N LEU A 1097 5.95 12.08 15.18
CA LEU A 1097 6.61 12.70 16.33
C LEU A 1097 5.63 13.52 17.18
N THR A 1098 4.77 14.30 16.53
CA THR A 1098 3.75 15.12 17.21
C THR A 1098 2.77 14.22 17.95
N ALA A 1099 2.28 13.15 17.32
CA ALA A 1099 1.41 12.17 17.95
C ALA A 1099 2.02 11.62 19.25
N LEU A 1100 3.23 11.05 19.18
CA LEU A 1100 3.89 10.42 20.32
C LEU A 1100 4.09 11.38 21.50
N HIS A 1101 4.44 12.65 21.23
CA HIS A 1101 4.63 13.64 22.28
C HIS A 1101 3.30 14.17 22.83
N CYS A 1102 2.25 14.25 22.01
CA CYS A 1102 0.88 14.50 22.46
C CYS A 1102 0.41 13.38 23.40
N LEU A 1103 0.72 12.11 23.09
CA LEU A 1103 0.38 10.96 23.96
C LEU A 1103 1.04 11.07 25.33
N ARG A 1104 2.34 11.43 25.37
CA ARG A 1104 3.06 11.65 26.63
C ARG A 1104 2.46 12.77 27.48
N LYS A 1105 1.76 13.73 26.87
CA LYS A 1105 1.04 14.81 27.55
C LYS A 1105 -0.44 14.48 27.82
N GLY A 1106 -0.91 13.28 27.48
CA GLY A 1106 -2.29 12.85 27.74
C GLY A 1106 -3.34 13.36 26.74
N LEU A 1107 -2.92 13.79 25.54
CA LEU A 1107 -3.82 14.31 24.51
C LEU A 1107 -4.36 13.20 23.61
N THR A 1108 -5.65 13.28 23.28
CA THR A 1108 -6.20 12.62 22.10
C THR A 1108 -5.69 13.34 20.86
N PHE A 1109 -5.06 12.58 19.95
CA PHE A 1109 -4.50 13.11 18.70
C PHE A 1109 -4.88 12.20 17.55
N VAL A 1110 -5.42 12.77 16.49
CA VAL A 1110 -5.60 12.12 15.19
C VAL A 1110 -5.14 13.06 14.08
N SER A 1111 -4.80 12.49 12.93
CA SER A 1111 -4.33 13.26 11.79
C SER A 1111 -5.09 12.89 10.53
N VAL A 1112 -5.46 13.90 9.76
CA VAL A 1112 -5.73 13.79 8.33
C VAL A 1112 -4.51 14.35 7.60
N HIS A 1113 -3.45 13.54 7.58
CA HIS A 1113 -2.15 13.94 7.06
C HIS A 1113 -1.57 15.20 7.73
N ASP A 1114 -1.61 16.35 7.06
CA ASP A 1114 -1.11 17.65 7.51
C ASP A 1114 -2.10 18.43 8.39
N CYS A 1115 -3.31 17.91 8.57
CA CYS A 1115 -4.31 18.46 9.47
C CYS A 1115 -4.38 17.66 10.78
N TYR A 1116 -4.10 18.30 11.92
CA TYR A 1116 -4.01 17.67 13.24
C TYR A 1116 -5.22 18.01 14.09
N TRP A 1117 -5.84 16.99 14.70
CA TRP A 1117 -7.06 17.16 15.47
C TRP A 1117 -6.87 16.75 16.92
N THR A 1118 -7.48 17.50 17.82
CA THR A 1118 -7.53 17.25 19.26
C THR A 1118 -8.80 17.87 19.86
N HIS A 1119 -9.06 17.69 21.16
CA HIS A 1119 -10.16 18.39 21.83
C HIS A 1119 -9.90 19.89 21.93
N ALA A 1120 -10.95 20.71 21.98
CA ALA A 1120 -10.83 22.17 22.08
C ALA A 1120 -9.96 22.64 23.26
N LEU A 1121 -9.99 21.92 24.38
CA LEU A 1121 -9.16 22.17 25.57
C LEU A 1121 -7.65 22.11 25.29
N THR A 1122 -7.24 21.23 24.38
CA THR A 1122 -5.83 20.83 24.21
C THR A 1122 -5.18 21.39 22.95
N VAL A 1123 -5.89 22.25 22.20
CA VAL A 1123 -5.38 22.86 20.96
C VAL A 1123 -4.07 23.61 21.17
N ASP A 1124 -3.99 24.46 22.20
CA ASP A 1124 -2.77 25.22 22.51
C ASP A 1124 -1.56 24.29 22.79
N VAL A 1125 -1.79 23.21 23.55
CA VAL A 1125 -0.76 22.24 23.90
C VAL A 1125 -0.32 21.44 22.66
N MET A 1126 -1.27 21.03 21.82
CA MET A 1126 -0.97 20.35 20.56
C MET A 1126 -0.15 21.26 19.63
N ASN A 1127 -0.52 22.53 19.48
CA ASN A 1127 0.20 23.50 18.66
C ASN A 1127 1.63 23.72 19.16
N GLN A 1128 1.82 23.81 20.48
CA GLN A 1128 3.15 23.88 21.08
C GLN A 1128 3.99 22.64 20.72
N VAL A 1129 3.43 21.44 20.89
CA VAL A 1129 4.13 20.18 20.56
C VAL A 1129 4.43 20.11 19.06
N CYS A 1130 3.47 20.47 18.21
CA CYS A 1130 3.63 20.49 16.75
C CYS A 1130 4.85 21.32 16.32
N ARG A 1131 4.98 22.57 16.83
CA ARG A 1131 6.14 23.44 16.56
C ARG A 1131 7.44 22.84 17.10
N GLN A 1132 7.42 22.33 18.33
CA GLN A 1132 8.60 21.69 18.95
C GLN A 1132 9.12 20.54 18.11
N GLN A 1133 8.23 19.66 17.65
CA GLN A 1133 8.62 18.48 16.88
C GLN A 1133 9.04 18.85 15.45
N PHE A 1134 8.46 19.88 14.84
CA PHE A 1134 8.93 20.39 13.55
C PHE A 1134 10.37 20.95 13.66
N VAL A 1135 10.63 21.75 14.69
CA VAL A 1135 11.97 22.30 14.96
C VAL A 1135 12.97 21.20 15.30
N ALA A 1136 12.58 20.20 16.10
CA ALA A 1136 13.42 19.05 16.42
C ALA A 1136 13.79 18.26 15.16
N LEU A 1137 12.79 17.90 14.33
CA LEU A 1137 12.99 17.18 13.08
C LEU A 1137 13.95 17.90 12.14
N HIS A 1138 13.68 19.17 11.84
CA HIS A 1138 14.51 19.94 10.91
C HIS A 1138 15.81 20.45 11.53
N SER A 1139 16.05 20.25 12.81
CA SER A 1139 17.36 20.51 13.42
C SER A 1139 18.39 19.45 13.07
N GLU A 1140 17.94 18.27 12.65
CA GLU A 1140 18.80 17.21 12.13
C GLU A 1140 19.34 17.54 10.73
N LYS A 1141 20.44 16.88 10.36
CA LYS A 1141 21.14 17.09 9.09
C LYS A 1141 20.52 16.24 7.96
N ILE A 1142 19.21 16.36 7.78
CA ILE A 1142 18.39 15.48 6.92
C ILE A 1142 18.97 15.31 5.50
N LEU A 1143 19.34 16.41 4.82
CA LEU A 1143 19.86 16.35 3.45
C LEU A 1143 21.27 15.74 3.38
N GLN A 1144 22.09 15.98 4.40
CA GLN A 1144 23.43 15.39 4.50
C GLN A 1144 23.34 13.89 4.80
N ASP A 1145 22.50 13.48 5.74
CA ASP A 1145 22.31 12.06 6.08
C ASP A 1145 21.74 11.28 4.89
N LEU A 1146 20.82 11.88 4.13
CA LEU A 1146 20.32 11.32 2.86
C LEU A 1146 21.44 11.16 1.82
N SER A 1147 22.28 12.18 1.67
CA SER A 1147 23.42 12.18 0.74
C SER A 1147 24.44 11.10 1.11
N GLU A 1148 24.82 11.00 2.37
CA GLU A 1148 25.71 9.97 2.90
C GLU A 1148 25.14 8.56 2.67
N PHE A 1149 23.85 8.37 2.95
CA PHE A 1149 23.15 7.12 2.68
C PHE A 1149 23.22 6.74 1.19
N MET A 1150 22.93 7.69 0.29
CA MET A 1150 22.96 7.44 -1.15
C MET A 1150 24.37 7.09 -1.64
N LEU A 1151 25.40 7.81 -1.18
CA LEU A 1151 26.79 7.51 -1.52
C LEU A 1151 27.19 6.11 -1.04
N GLN A 1152 26.85 5.75 0.20
CA GLN A 1152 27.14 4.43 0.75
C GLN A 1152 26.44 3.32 -0.03
N LYS A 1153 25.15 3.50 -0.35
CA LYS A 1153 24.33 2.46 -0.99
C LYS A 1153 24.62 2.32 -2.49
N TYR A 1154 24.80 3.43 -3.19
CA TYR A 1154 24.85 3.44 -4.65
C TYR A 1154 26.28 3.52 -5.22
N CYS A 1155 27.27 4.02 -4.47
CA CYS A 1155 28.62 4.28 -4.98
C CYS A 1155 29.73 3.37 -4.41
N ARG A 1156 29.55 2.68 -3.28
CA ARG A 1156 30.63 1.86 -2.66
C ARG A 1156 30.91 0.50 -3.30
N TYR A 1157 30.03 -0.02 -4.16
CA TYR A 1157 30.25 -1.31 -4.83
C TYR A 1157 30.59 -1.12 -6.31
N SER A 1158 31.84 -1.44 -6.68
CA SER A 1158 32.32 -1.61 -8.05
C SER A 1158 31.72 -2.88 -8.69
N TRP A 1159 30.44 -2.84 -9.04
CA TRP A 1159 29.85 -3.80 -9.97
C TRP A 1159 30.18 -3.39 -11.41
N PRO A 1160 30.30 -4.33 -12.37
CA PRO A 1160 30.73 -4.06 -13.74
C PRO A 1160 29.60 -3.46 -14.59
N VAL A 1161 28.97 -2.39 -14.10
CA VAL A 1161 28.00 -1.57 -14.82
C VAL A 1161 28.54 -0.16 -14.76
N ASP A 1162 28.74 0.47 -15.92
CA ASP A 1162 29.23 1.85 -16.06
C ASP A 1162 28.48 2.79 -15.10
N ILE A 1163 29.05 3.01 -13.91
CA ILE A 1163 28.58 4.05 -12.99
C ILE A 1163 28.85 5.34 -13.75
N PRO A 1164 27.84 6.18 -14.03
CA PRO A 1164 28.10 7.43 -14.71
C PRO A 1164 29.13 8.21 -13.88
N PRO A 1165 30.22 8.71 -14.48
CA PRO A 1165 31.34 9.31 -13.73
C PRO A 1165 30.91 10.49 -12.83
N TYR A 1166 29.77 11.10 -13.15
CA TYR A 1166 29.12 12.19 -12.41
C TYR A 1166 28.25 11.75 -11.22
N LEU A 1167 28.01 10.45 -11.00
CA LEU A 1167 27.11 9.96 -9.93
C LEU A 1167 27.58 10.35 -8.51
N PRO A 1168 28.85 10.11 -8.12
CA PRO A 1168 29.32 10.49 -6.78
C PRO A 1168 29.37 12.02 -6.59
N GLU A 1169 29.67 12.74 -7.67
CA GLU A 1169 29.76 14.20 -7.65
C GLU A 1169 28.39 14.86 -7.42
N VAL A 1170 27.34 14.41 -8.10
CA VAL A 1170 25.98 14.96 -7.88
C VAL A 1170 25.46 14.64 -6.48
N MET A 1171 25.75 13.43 -5.96
CA MET A 1171 25.30 13.01 -4.63
C MET A 1171 26.03 13.75 -3.50
N SER A 1172 27.31 14.13 -3.67
CA SER A 1172 28.10 14.84 -2.66
C SER A 1172 27.80 16.34 -2.55
N ARG A 1173 27.05 16.92 -3.50
CA ARG A 1173 26.69 18.35 -3.52
C ARG A 1173 25.62 18.77 -2.51
N SER A 1174 25.24 17.92 -1.55
CA SER A 1174 24.24 18.26 -0.51
C SER A 1174 24.65 19.50 0.31
N SER A 1175 25.95 19.70 0.53
CA SER A 1175 26.51 20.88 1.20
C SER A 1175 26.42 22.17 0.39
N GLN A 1176 26.34 22.10 -0.94
CA GLN A 1176 26.25 23.27 -1.83
C GLN A 1176 24.80 23.77 -2.00
N VAL A 1177 23.81 22.97 -1.63
CA VAL A 1177 22.37 23.31 -1.71
C VAL A 1177 21.90 24.11 -0.49
N LEU A 1178 22.68 24.11 0.59
CA LEU A 1178 22.33 24.80 1.84
C LEU A 1178 22.74 26.27 1.76
N SER A 1179 21.76 27.18 1.78
CA SER A 1179 22.06 28.59 1.99
C SER A 1179 22.42 28.85 3.46
N SER A 1180 23.43 29.68 3.71
CA SER A 1180 24.02 29.91 5.04
C SER A 1180 23.34 31.01 5.87
N ALA A 1181 22.29 31.66 5.36
CA ALA A 1181 21.83 32.94 5.91
C ALA A 1181 20.97 32.84 7.19
N TRP A 1182 20.34 31.69 7.47
CA TRP A 1182 19.28 31.59 8.50
C TRP A 1182 19.56 30.64 9.67
N GLY A 1183 20.81 30.17 9.80
CA GLY A 1183 21.16 28.99 10.60
C GLY A 1183 20.95 29.07 12.12
N LEU A 1184 20.81 30.26 12.72
CA LEU A 1184 20.75 30.43 14.18
C LEU A 1184 19.38 30.95 14.72
N LEU A 1185 18.69 31.86 14.01
CA LEU A 1185 17.42 32.45 14.46
C LEU A 1185 16.17 31.61 14.15
N TRP A 1186 16.26 30.62 13.25
CA TRP A 1186 15.09 29.91 12.73
C TRP A 1186 14.33 29.08 13.78
N ARG A 1187 15.00 28.61 14.82
CA ARG A 1187 14.40 27.74 15.86
C ARG A 1187 13.39 28.51 16.71
N GLU A 1188 13.79 29.68 17.20
CA GLU A 1188 12.95 30.54 18.04
C GLU A 1188 11.75 31.06 17.23
N GLN A 1189 11.96 31.37 15.96
CA GLN A 1189 10.90 31.90 15.10
C GLN A 1189 9.76 30.89 14.87
N VAL A 1190 10.05 29.63 14.56
CA VAL A 1190 8.96 28.64 14.35
C VAL A 1190 8.20 28.38 15.65
N MET A 1191 8.86 28.44 16.80
CA MET A 1191 8.25 28.24 18.11
C MET A 1191 7.19 29.30 18.44
N ASP A 1192 7.46 30.55 18.07
CA ASP A 1192 6.58 31.70 18.33
C ASP A 1192 5.57 31.95 17.21
N SER A 1193 5.61 31.17 16.11
CA SER A 1193 4.70 31.35 14.99
C SER A 1193 3.28 30.83 15.30
N THR A 1194 2.34 31.76 15.41
CA THR A 1194 0.93 31.45 15.68
C THR A 1194 0.25 30.75 14.50
N TYR A 1195 0.54 31.16 13.26
CA TYR A 1195 -0.14 30.68 12.05
C TYR A 1195 0.59 29.55 11.32
N PHE A 1196 1.63 28.98 11.94
CA PHE A 1196 2.34 27.81 11.40
C PHE A 1196 1.37 26.65 11.13
N PHE A 1197 0.56 26.34 12.14
CA PHE A 1197 -0.62 25.46 12.10
C PHE A 1197 -1.77 26.22 12.76
N SER A 1198 -2.85 26.52 12.02
CA SER A 1198 -3.96 27.37 12.52
C SER A 1198 -5.30 27.13 11.86
#